data_AF-A0A6G0RCH7-F1
#
_entry.id   AF-A0A6G0RCH7-F1
#
_cell.length_a   1.000
_cell.length_b   1.000
_cell.length_c   1.000
_cell.angle_alpha   90.00
_cell.angle_beta   90.00
_cell.angle_gamma   90.00
#
_symmetry.space_group_name_H-M   'P 1'
#
loop_
_entity.id
_entity.type
_entity.pdbx_description
1 polymer ?
#
loop_
_entity_poly.entity_id
_entity_poly.type
_entity_poly.pdbx_seq_one_letter_code
_entity_poly.pdbx_strand_id
1 'polypeptide(L)'
;MRVFITDLGSSLSAELARNCQDAGLEVVGTAARGGKAEMAALKRQLQSHPSSDVAGAVKEPVALQSDPTAWRRLVQTADVVVATALVSDPKLAMETLKAFEKRGAAKGDEESNEDEGGSVKRFIAVSSVLSWSKNAPFAAAGAGAGHVEDDFKSRRPARKYAELKTAETQILSAHRTGELETCIIGAGLVYGGAQSQLQLIFREAWLNPDRPLLVPSLAAHTHPTSQGRNLLPMISLYDLALLVFRVAASPSPPPKKYVLAVDKTSGSTTLRDVCRGVSTLLSSGLIRGRDESTSAADAEADALLLDEEEELVAPLQLHLRFDPSAGAMHSLVAPDEWRHYSRGLLGNLPFFVDDFIHAMDLRPLRTVVLGAPRAGKTLLSRRLARDYYLPYLSPATLLVELFAPENDDTPSLPTKSAQADPESDGGQQDKDGEKRNEVVLEVSDTQKLRDELQQWAPTSGGSSENMNQLPETALVALLRWKLRSAACRNQGYVLDGLPISASQAESLFVQEPSSNDGEGEGSGEVSENGNGNSDEGADGGEAAGGEESAEGGTATPVVDIEALLARLKPRRLVLAPNRVLVLQAPRALLEIRAQSLSEAEAERTENTQDAFARRFDEFEANIEALEAVFEKPQHNPHATEPKTSPVDGVEVLELSLRDDHAYRDDAAFTAPIQRYMEQGGRAPRNFHPTRAELREQRRAAEKQAREAEIRAAQRTQEQGAQDEAAQQAKLARERARLELLQREEAELLETRAKPLRTYLMDTVLPALTEGMLEVVKVQPTDPIDYLAEFLFRKGQELDEEMKEA
;
A
#
# COMPACT_ATOMS: atom_id res chain seq x y z
N MET A 1 -2.05 -41.16 1.60
CA MET A 1 -2.55 -40.28 0.54
C MET A 1 -1.65 -39.05 0.47
N ARG A 2 -1.16 -38.73 -0.72
CA ARG A 2 -0.22 -37.63 -0.95
C ARG A 2 -0.88 -36.49 -1.73
N VAL A 3 -0.77 -35.28 -1.19
CA VAL A 3 -1.35 -34.05 -1.76
C VAL A 3 -0.23 -33.17 -2.29
N PHE A 4 -0.26 -32.88 -3.60
CA PHE A 4 0.62 -31.91 -4.23
C PHE A 4 -0.02 -30.53 -4.28
N ILE A 5 0.69 -29.49 -3.84
CA ILE A 5 0.22 -28.09 -3.86
C ILE A 5 1.16 -27.23 -4.74
N THR A 6 0.58 -26.47 -5.68
CA THR A 6 1.35 -25.74 -6.72
C THR A 6 2.13 -24.51 -6.23
N ASP A 7 1.79 -23.88 -5.11
CA ASP A 7 2.55 -22.75 -4.55
C ASP A 7 2.48 -22.75 -3.02
N LEU A 8 3.36 -23.52 -2.39
CA LEU A 8 3.44 -23.64 -0.93
C LEU A 8 3.81 -22.32 -0.22
N GLY A 9 4.32 -21.31 -0.96
CA GLY A 9 4.67 -20.00 -0.40
C GLY A 9 3.49 -19.04 -0.22
N SER A 10 2.31 -19.37 -0.77
CA SER A 10 1.09 -18.56 -0.61
C SER A 10 0.38 -18.82 0.73
N SER A 11 -0.28 -17.81 1.29
CA SER A 11 -0.97 -17.92 2.59
C SER A 11 -2.07 -19.00 2.55
N LEU A 12 -2.82 -19.09 1.44
CA LEU A 12 -3.85 -20.13 1.26
C LEU A 12 -3.24 -21.53 1.28
N SER A 13 -2.10 -21.72 0.61
CA SER A 13 -1.44 -23.01 0.53
C SER A 13 -0.78 -23.40 1.85
N ALA A 14 -0.31 -22.42 2.63
CA ALA A 14 0.23 -22.66 3.96
C ALA A 14 -0.86 -23.19 4.92
N GLU A 15 -2.03 -22.55 4.98
CA GLU A 15 -3.15 -23.03 5.80
C GLU A 15 -3.71 -24.36 5.27
N LEU A 16 -3.79 -24.55 3.95
CA LEU A 16 -4.18 -25.83 3.35
C LEU A 16 -3.18 -26.96 3.71
N ALA A 17 -1.88 -26.69 3.61
CA ALA A 17 -0.84 -27.65 3.97
C ALA A 17 -0.94 -28.04 5.45
N ARG A 18 -1.18 -27.06 6.33
CA ARG A 18 -1.43 -27.30 7.75
C ARG A 18 -2.65 -28.20 7.98
N ASN A 19 -3.81 -27.87 7.39
CA ASN A 19 -5.03 -28.70 7.49
C ASN A 19 -4.78 -30.14 7.01
N CYS A 20 -4.05 -30.31 5.90
CA CYS A 20 -3.65 -31.63 5.39
C CYS A 20 -2.74 -32.38 6.38
N GLN A 21 -1.73 -31.72 6.93
CA GLN A 21 -0.76 -32.31 7.86
C GLN A 21 -1.40 -32.69 9.19
N ASP A 22 -2.26 -31.84 9.74
CA ASP A 22 -3.04 -32.10 10.96
C ASP A 22 -3.95 -33.34 10.79
N ALA A 23 -4.44 -33.58 9.57
CA ALA A 23 -5.21 -34.77 9.20
C ALA A 23 -4.34 -36.00 8.83
N GLY A 24 -3.01 -35.91 8.98
CA GLY A 24 -2.07 -37.00 8.69
C GLY A 24 -1.79 -37.25 7.19
N LEU A 25 -2.14 -36.30 6.31
CA LEU A 25 -1.83 -36.38 4.88
C LEU A 25 -0.39 -35.93 4.61
N GLU A 26 0.26 -36.58 3.65
CA GLU A 26 1.60 -36.18 3.21
C GLU A 26 1.48 -35.03 2.20
N VAL A 27 2.12 -33.90 2.49
CA VAL A 27 2.12 -32.72 1.63
C VAL A 27 3.43 -32.60 0.87
N VAL A 28 3.32 -32.44 -0.44
CA VAL A 28 4.43 -32.10 -1.35
C VAL A 28 4.05 -30.90 -2.21
N GLY A 29 5.00 -30.21 -2.81
CA GLY A 29 4.65 -29.06 -3.64
C GLY A 29 5.81 -28.26 -4.20
N THR A 30 5.50 -27.06 -4.66
CA THR A 30 6.46 -26.15 -5.27
C THR A 30 6.61 -24.83 -4.51
N ALA A 31 7.84 -24.30 -4.53
CA ALA A 31 8.19 -22.96 -4.10
C ALA A 31 8.35 -22.05 -5.32
N ALA A 32 7.65 -20.91 -5.32
CA ALA A 32 7.50 -20.04 -6.49
C ALA A 32 8.34 -18.75 -6.45
N ARG A 33 8.61 -18.16 -5.27
CA ARG A 33 8.93 -16.72 -5.14
C ARG A 33 10.33 -16.43 -4.61
N GLY A 34 10.83 -17.23 -3.66
CA GLY A 34 12.08 -16.96 -2.92
C GLY A 34 13.22 -17.92 -3.24
N GLY A 35 13.14 -18.63 -4.37
CA GLY A 35 14.20 -19.50 -4.86
C GLY A 35 14.63 -20.56 -3.83
N LYS A 36 15.93 -20.86 -3.77
CA LYS A 36 16.45 -21.92 -2.89
C LYS A 36 16.24 -21.65 -1.40
N ALA A 37 16.20 -20.37 -0.98
CA ALA A 37 16.03 -20.01 0.43
C ALA A 37 14.60 -20.30 0.90
N GLU A 38 13.59 -19.87 0.13
CA GLU A 38 12.18 -20.20 0.39
C GLU A 38 11.95 -21.72 0.33
N MET A 39 12.49 -22.39 -0.69
CA MET A 39 12.39 -23.85 -0.80
C MET A 39 12.93 -24.56 0.45
N ALA A 40 14.08 -24.11 0.98
CA ALA A 40 14.65 -24.67 2.20
C ALA A 40 13.80 -24.37 3.44
N ALA A 41 13.21 -23.18 3.55
CA ALA A 41 12.32 -22.81 4.65
C ALA A 41 11.03 -23.65 4.64
N LEU A 42 10.35 -23.75 3.49
CA LEU A 42 9.15 -24.56 3.31
C LEU A 42 9.43 -26.04 3.56
N LYS A 43 10.58 -26.55 3.09
CA LYS A 43 11.01 -27.92 3.38
C LYS A 43 11.13 -28.16 4.88
N ARG A 44 11.79 -27.26 5.62
CA ARG A 44 11.92 -27.37 7.08
C ARG A 44 10.55 -27.32 7.78
N GLN A 45 9.66 -26.44 7.34
CA GLN A 45 8.31 -26.32 7.89
C GLN A 45 7.49 -27.60 7.68
N LEU A 46 7.53 -28.19 6.48
CA LEU A 46 6.84 -29.46 6.23
C LEU A 46 7.43 -30.60 7.06
N GLN A 47 8.77 -30.64 7.20
CA GLN A 47 9.50 -31.68 7.94
C GLN A 47 9.45 -31.52 9.46
N SER A 48 9.07 -30.36 10.00
CA SER A 48 8.85 -30.20 11.44
C SER A 48 7.56 -30.85 11.93
N HIS A 49 6.65 -31.22 11.02
CA HIS A 49 5.38 -31.83 11.39
C HIS A 49 5.54 -33.35 11.61
N PRO A 50 4.91 -33.95 12.64
CA PRO A 50 5.01 -35.39 12.93
C PRO A 50 4.59 -36.30 11.77
N SER A 51 3.68 -35.84 10.91
CA SER A 51 3.23 -36.59 9.71
C SER A 51 4.32 -36.81 8.66
N SER A 52 5.48 -36.16 8.79
CA SER A 52 6.60 -36.26 7.84
C SER A 52 7.62 -37.36 8.18
N ASP A 53 7.56 -37.96 9.37
CA ASP A 53 8.51 -38.98 9.86
C ASP A 53 7.99 -40.42 9.66
N VAL A 54 7.24 -40.64 8.58
CA VAL A 54 6.62 -41.93 8.27
C VAL A 54 7.46 -42.69 7.23
N ALA A 55 7.55 -44.01 7.38
CA ALA A 55 8.23 -44.88 6.40
C ALA A 55 7.62 -44.71 5.00
N GLY A 56 8.42 -44.27 4.04
CA GLY A 56 7.98 -43.99 2.65
C GLY A 56 7.76 -42.50 2.34
N ALA A 57 7.99 -41.59 3.29
CA ALA A 57 7.95 -40.15 3.06
C ALA A 57 8.95 -39.68 1.99
N VAL A 58 8.55 -38.69 1.20
CA VAL A 58 9.38 -38.10 0.15
C VAL A 58 10.54 -37.31 0.77
N LYS A 59 11.77 -37.71 0.45
CA LYS A 59 13.01 -37.06 0.96
C LYS A 59 13.11 -35.58 0.59
N GLU A 60 12.58 -35.22 -0.58
CA GLU A 60 12.57 -33.86 -1.12
C GLU A 60 11.12 -33.44 -1.42
N PRO A 61 10.35 -33.05 -0.39
CA PRO A 61 8.91 -32.79 -0.54
C PRO A 61 8.60 -31.45 -1.25
N VAL A 62 9.62 -30.59 -1.42
CA VAL A 62 9.48 -29.27 -2.05
C VAL A 62 10.45 -29.14 -3.22
N ALA A 63 9.93 -28.77 -4.38
CA ALA A 63 10.72 -28.44 -5.57
C ALA A 63 10.61 -26.95 -5.91
N LEU A 64 11.56 -26.41 -6.67
CA LEU A 64 11.41 -25.09 -7.26
C LEU A 64 10.45 -25.16 -8.45
N GLN A 65 9.56 -24.18 -8.59
CA GLN A 65 8.69 -24.09 -9.76
C GLN A 65 9.50 -23.91 -11.06
N SER A 66 10.68 -23.30 -10.97
CA SER A 66 11.64 -23.15 -12.07
C SER A 66 12.36 -24.45 -12.47
N ASP A 67 12.23 -25.52 -11.68
CA ASP A 67 12.75 -26.85 -12.02
C ASP A 67 11.60 -27.79 -12.45
N PRO A 68 11.26 -27.81 -13.75
CA PRO A 68 10.18 -28.63 -14.27
C PRO A 68 10.43 -30.13 -14.14
N THR A 69 11.68 -30.56 -13.97
CA THR A 69 11.96 -31.99 -13.82
C THR A 69 11.64 -32.46 -12.42
N ALA A 70 12.03 -31.69 -11.40
CA ALA A 70 11.78 -32.02 -10.01
C ALA A 70 10.29 -31.97 -9.67
N TRP A 71 9.58 -30.89 -10.00
CA TRP A 71 8.17 -30.79 -9.60
C TRP A 71 7.27 -31.76 -10.36
N ARG A 72 7.56 -32.08 -11.62
CA ARG A 72 6.79 -33.11 -12.36
C ARG A 72 6.91 -34.50 -11.72
N ARG A 73 8.07 -34.84 -11.15
CA ARG A 73 8.25 -36.08 -10.39
C ARG A 73 7.35 -36.07 -9.14
N LEU A 74 7.31 -34.96 -8.41
CA LEU A 74 6.42 -34.83 -7.23
C LEU A 74 4.94 -34.98 -7.62
N VAL A 75 4.51 -34.32 -8.70
CA VAL A 75 3.14 -34.46 -9.23
C VAL A 75 2.81 -35.91 -9.59
N GLN A 76 3.75 -36.63 -10.20
CA GLN A 76 3.56 -38.05 -10.55
C GLN A 76 3.51 -38.98 -9.33
N THR A 77 3.99 -38.54 -8.16
CA THR A 77 3.90 -39.33 -6.93
C THR A 77 2.65 -39.02 -6.11
N ALA A 78 1.88 -37.99 -6.49
CA ALA A 78 0.71 -37.54 -5.76
C ALA A 78 -0.56 -38.31 -6.14
N ASP A 79 -1.48 -38.39 -5.19
CA ASP A 79 -2.84 -38.92 -5.37
C ASP A 79 -3.83 -37.79 -5.66
N VAL A 80 -3.58 -36.63 -5.06
CA VAL A 80 -4.33 -35.39 -5.28
C VAL A 80 -3.39 -34.26 -5.66
N VAL A 81 -3.78 -33.48 -6.66
CA VAL A 81 -3.11 -32.24 -7.04
C VAL A 81 -4.06 -31.08 -6.77
N VAL A 82 -3.58 -30.07 -6.05
CA VAL A 82 -4.30 -28.82 -5.81
C VAL A 82 -3.55 -27.67 -6.49
N ALA A 83 -4.14 -27.15 -7.55
CA ALA A 83 -3.71 -25.92 -8.20
C ALA A 83 -4.35 -24.72 -7.48
N THR A 84 -3.60 -24.06 -6.59
CA THR A 84 -4.13 -23.03 -5.67
C THR A 84 -4.23 -21.62 -6.26
N ALA A 85 -3.64 -21.37 -7.43
CA ALA A 85 -3.55 -20.03 -8.02
C ALA A 85 -3.94 -20.01 -9.53
N LEU A 86 -5.12 -20.53 -9.87
CA LEU A 86 -5.54 -20.61 -11.29
C LEU A 86 -5.68 -19.23 -11.95
N VAL A 87 -6.11 -18.21 -11.20
CA VAL A 87 -6.26 -16.83 -11.70
C VAL A 87 -4.92 -16.21 -12.09
N SER A 88 -3.90 -16.44 -11.27
CA SER A 88 -2.58 -15.83 -11.43
C SER A 88 -1.75 -16.55 -12.49
N ASP A 89 -1.83 -17.89 -12.57
CA ASP A 89 -1.08 -18.68 -13.54
C ASP A 89 -1.89 -19.86 -14.11
N PRO A 90 -2.79 -19.60 -15.09
CA PRO A 90 -3.52 -20.65 -15.77
C PRO A 90 -2.59 -21.63 -16.51
N LYS A 91 -1.43 -21.18 -16.98
CA LYS A 91 -0.51 -21.98 -17.78
C LYS A 91 0.14 -23.06 -16.93
N LEU A 92 0.66 -22.71 -15.75
CA LEU A 92 1.20 -23.67 -14.80
C LEU A 92 0.16 -24.72 -14.41
N ALA A 93 -1.08 -24.31 -14.14
CA ALA A 93 -2.14 -25.25 -13.80
C ALA A 93 -2.36 -26.29 -14.92
N MET A 94 -2.37 -25.85 -16.18
CA MET A 94 -2.49 -26.75 -17.33
C MET A 94 -1.26 -27.64 -17.54
N GLU A 95 -0.04 -27.14 -17.28
CA GLU A 95 1.17 -27.97 -17.30
C GLU A 95 1.16 -29.03 -16.20
N THR A 96 0.69 -28.65 -15.01
CA THR A 96 0.56 -29.53 -13.85
C THR A 96 -0.46 -30.64 -14.13
N LEU A 97 -1.62 -30.29 -14.72
CA LEU A 97 -2.63 -31.25 -15.16
C LEU A 97 -2.03 -32.27 -16.15
N LYS A 98 -1.33 -31.79 -17.19
CA LYS A 98 -0.67 -32.67 -18.18
C LYS A 98 0.37 -33.59 -17.54
N ALA A 99 1.13 -33.10 -16.55
CA ALA A 99 2.10 -33.92 -15.83
C ALA A 99 1.42 -35.00 -14.98
N PHE A 100 0.28 -34.67 -14.37
CA PHE A 100 -0.52 -35.57 -13.53
C PHE A 100 -1.16 -36.71 -14.34
N GLU A 101 -1.62 -36.41 -15.56
CA GLU A 101 -2.18 -37.41 -16.49
C GLU A 101 -1.14 -38.43 -16.96
N LYS A 102 0.12 -38.01 -17.19
CA LYS A 102 1.18 -38.85 -17.76
C LYS A 102 1.59 -40.06 -16.90
N ARG A 103 1.24 -40.11 -15.62
CA ARG A 103 1.47 -41.29 -14.75
C ARG A 103 0.82 -42.58 -15.32
N GLY A 104 -0.15 -42.49 -16.24
CA GLY A 104 -0.75 -43.65 -16.91
C GLY A 104 -0.01 -44.21 -18.12
N ALA A 105 0.94 -43.47 -18.73
CA ALA A 105 1.53 -43.87 -20.02
C ALA A 105 2.87 -44.64 -19.92
N ALA A 106 3.47 -44.72 -18.72
CA ALA A 106 4.81 -45.30 -18.52
C ALA A 106 4.81 -46.69 -17.88
N LYS A 107 3.64 -47.27 -17.55
CA LYS A 107 3.48 -48.69 -17.20
C LYS A 107 3.08 -49.51 -18.43
N GLY A 108 3.85 -49.37 -19.51
CA GLY A 108 3.90 -50.38 -20.57
C GLY A 108 5.13 -51.25 -20.30
N ASP A 109 4.91 -52.56 -20.19
CA ASP A 109 5.91 -53.62 -20.24
C ASP A 109 6.55 -54.15 -18.93
N GLU A 110 5.83 -54.20 -17.81
CA GLU A 110 6.13 -55.24 -16.80
C GLU A 110 4.84 -55.90 -16.28
N GLU A 111 4.73 -57.19 -16.57
CA GLU A 111 3.65 -58.10 -16.19
C GLU A 111 3.48 -58.23 -14.66
N SER A 112 2.25 -58.53 -14.25
CA SER A 112 1.83 -59.13 -12.97
C SER A 112 1.83 -58.26 -11.70
N ASN A 113 0.71 -57.57 -11.46
CA ASN A 113 -0.09 -57.73 -10.24
C ASN A 113 -1.41 -56.96 -10.38
N GLU A 114 -2.49 -57.72 -10.68
CA GLU A 114 -3.86 -57.21 -10.86
C GLU A 114 -4.61 -56.93 -9.54
N ASP A 115 -3.93 -56.68 -8.41
CA ASP A 115 -4.60 -56.63 -7.09
C ASP A 115 -4.21 -55.44 -6.18
N GLU A 116 -3.81 -54.29 -6.75
CA GLU A 116 -3.87 -53.02 -6.01
C GLU A 116 -4.84 -52.06 -6.70
N GLY A 117 -6.07 -51.99 -6.16
CA GLY A 117 -7.09 -51.02 -6.55
C GLY A 117 -6.54 -49.60 -6.46
N GLY A 118 -6.08 -49.07 -7.59
CA GLY A 118 -5.52 -47.72 -7.67
C GLY A 118 -6.60 -46.70 -7.27
N SER A 119 -6.37 -45.99 -6.17
CA SER A 119 -7.24 -44.90 -5.74
C SER A 119 -7.41 -43.88 -6.87
N VAL A 120 -8.66 -43.50 -7.15
CA VAL A 120 -8.98 -42.51 -8.20
C VAL A 120 -8.22 -41.22 -7.95
N LYS A 121 -7.52 -40.73 -8.98
CA LYS A 121 -6.74 -39.49 -8.89
C LYS A 121 -7.65 -38.29 -8.91
N ARG A 122 -7.33 -37.27 -8.11
CA ARG A 122 -8.10 -36.01 -8.08
C ARG A 122 -7.26 -34.80 -8.40
N PHE A 123 -7.77 -33.96 -9.29
CA PHE A 123 -7.21 -32.67 -9.63
C PHE A 123 -8.18 -31.56 -9.21
N ILE A 124 -7.76 -30.72 -8.27
CA ILE A 124 -8.55 -29.62 -7.72
C ILE A 124 -7.92 -28.32 -8.19
N ALA A 125 -8.71 -27.44 -8.79
CA ALA A 125 -8.26 -26.11 -9.18
C ALA A 125 -9.05 -25.05 -8.40
N VAL A 126 -8.34 -24.25 -7.61
CA VAL A 126 -8.89 -23.07 -6.96
C VAL A 126 -8.92 -21.94 -7.99
N SER A 127 -10.13 -21.69 -8.50
CA SER A 127 -10.45 -20.61 -9.43
C SER A 127 -11.06 -19.42 -8.68
N SER A 128 -11.64 -18.47 -9.43
CA SER A 128 -12.29 -17.30 -8.87
C SER A 128 -13.59 -16.93 -9.59
N VAL A 129 -14.50 -16.33 -8.84
CA VAL A 129 -15.70 -15.65 -9.34
C VAL A 129 -15.39 -14.52 -10.33
N LEU A 130 -14.13 -14.10 -10.49
CA LEU A 130 -13.70 -13.19 -11.55
C LEU A 130 -14.03 -13.71 -12.97
N SER A 131 -14.21 -15.02 -13.15
CA SER A 131 -14.71 -15.58 -14.42
C SER A 131 -16.17 -15.23 -14.73
N TRP A 132 -16.87 -14.58 -13.79
CA TRP A 132 -18.26 -14.10 -13.87
C TRP A 132 -18.36 -12.57 -14.01
N SER A 133 -17.24 -11.87 -14.16
CA SER A 133 -17.17 -10.41 -13.98
C SER A 133 -18.00 -9.56 -14.95
N LYS A 134 -18.58 -10.13 -16.01
CA LYS A 134 -19.49 -9.45 -16.96
C LYS A 134 -20.93 -9.96 -16.89
N ASN A 135 -21.27 -10.82 -15.93
CA ASN A 135 -22.65 -11.22 -15.70
C ASN A 135 -23.52 -9.99 -15.34
N ALA A 136 -24.79 -10.03 -15.73
CA ALA A 136 -25.71 -8.96 -15.41
C ALA A 136 -25.84 -8.80 -13.87
N PRO A 137 -26.02 -7.57 -13.37
CA PRO A 137 -26.38 -7.34 -11.99
C PRO A 137 -27.64 -8.12 -11.63
N PHE A 138 -27.70 -8.67 -10.42
CA PHE A 138 -28.87 -9.43 -9.94
C PHE A 138 -30.18 -8.62 -10.04
N ALA A 139 -30.11 -7.29 -9.89
CA ALA A 139 -31.25 -6.40 -10.05
C ALA A 139 -31.80 -6.32 -11.49
N ALA A 140 -30.97 -6.57 -12.51
CA ALA A 140 -31.38 -6.54 -13.91
C ALA A 140 -32.04 -7.86 -14.37
N ALA A 141 -31.93 -8.93 -13.57
CA ALA A 141 -32.44 -10.27 -13.91
C ALA A 141 -33.93 -10.49 -13.58
N GLY A 142 -34.64 -9.49 -13.04
CA GLY A 142 -36.08 -9.55 -12.75
C GLY A 142 -36.49 -10.48 -11.59
N ALA A 143 -35.62 -11.42 -11.20
CA ALA A 143 -35.72 -12.17 -9.96
C ALA A 143 -34.81 -11.51 -8.92
N GLY A 144 -35.32 -11.15 -7.75
CA GLY A 144 -34.51 -10.63 -6.62
C GLY A 144 -33.49 -11.63 -6.05
N ALA A 145 -33.19 -12.72 -6.76
CA ALA A 145 -32.30 -13.81 -6.37
C ALA A 145 -30.89 -13.61 -6.95
N GLY A 146 -29.87 -13.95 -6.16
CA GLY A 146 -28.48 -13.95 -6.62
C GLY A 146 -28.18 -15.06 -7.63
N HIS A 147 -27.01 -15.02 -8.25
CA HIS A 147 -26.50 -16.13 -9.08
C HIS A 147 -26.34 -17.38 -8.23
N VAL A 148 -26.68 -18.54 -8.78
CA VAL A 148 -26.48 -19.84 -8.12
C VAL A 148 -25.35 -20.62 -8.79
N GLU A 149 -24.85 -21.63 -8.10
CA GLU A 149 -23.73 -22.46 -8.57
C GLU A 149 -23.97 -23.08 -9.94
N ASP A 150 -25.20 -23.51 -10.24
CA ASP A 150 -25.56 -24.17 -11.51
C ASP A 150 -25.52 -23.22 -12.72
N ASP A 151 -25.54 -21.90 -12.49
CA ASP A 151 -25.48 -20.88 -13.54
C ASP A 151 -24.10 -20.81 -14.21
N PHE A 152 -23.09 -21.51 -13.66
CA PHE A 152 -21.69 -21.36 -14.07
C PHE A 152 -21.49 -21.54 -15.57
N LYS A 153 -22.24 -22.42 -16.23
CA LYS A 153 -22.12 -22.65 -17.68
C LYS A 153 -22.44 -21.39 -18.50
N SER A 154 -23.31 -20.52 -18.01
CA SER A 154 -23.75 -19.30 -18.69
C SER A 154 -22.89 -18.06 -18.37
N ARG A 155 -21.93 -18.18 -17.44
CA ARG A 155 -21.08 -17.08 -16.98
C ARG A 155 -20.29 -16.39 -18.10
N ARG A 156 -20.07 -15.09 -17.95
CA ARG A 156 -19.36 -14.22 -18.90
C ARG A 156 -18.20 -13.51 -18.18
N PRO A 157 -16.95 -13.78 -18.59
CA PRO A 157 -15.79 -13.08 -18.03
C PRO A 157 -15.52 -11.76 -18.77
N ALA A 158 -14.87 -10.82 -18.09
CA ALA A 158 -14.17 -9.73 -18.76
C ALA A 158 -13.00 -10.27 -19.59
N ARG A 159 -12.50 -9.46 -20.54
CA ARG A 159 -11.41 -9.86 -21.44
C ARG A 159 -10.16 -10.32 -20.66
N LYS A 160 -9.84 -9.65 -19.55
CA LYS A 160 -8.73 -9.99 -18.64
C LYS A 160 -8.86 -11.41 -18.04
N TYR A 161 -10.08 -11.91 -17.85
CA TYR A 161 -10.36 -13.22 -17.24
C TYR A 161 -10.85 -14.27 -18.26
N ALA A 162 -10.69 -14.01 -19.56
CA ALA A 162 -11.07 -14.96 -20.60
C ALA A 162 -10.22 -16.24 -20.53
N GLU A 163 -8.91 -16.10 -20.34
CA GLU A 163 -7.99 -17.24 -20.20
C GLU A 163 -8.30 -18.09 -18.96
N LEU A 164 -8.69 -17.45 -17.85
CA LEU A 164 -9.15 -18.14 -16.64
C LEU A 164 -10.34 -19.05 -16.97
N LYS A 165 -11.39 -18.53 -17.61
CA LYS A 165 -12.55 -19.33 -18.02
C LYS A 165 -12.16 -20.47 -18.97
N THR A 166 -11.25 -20.22 -19.91
CA THR A 166 -10.76 -21.25 -20.82
C THR A 166 -10.04 -22.38 -20.07
N ALA A 167 -9.17 -22.05 -19.13
CA ALA A 167 -8.49 -23.04 -18.29
C ALA A 167 -9.49 -23.84 -17.44
N GLU A 168 -10.49 -23.18 -16.84
CA GLU A 168 -11.57 -23.86 -16.12
C GLU A 168 -12.29 -24.87 -17.01
N THR A 169 -12.68 -24.49 -18.24
CA THR A 169 -13.35 -25.41 -19.18
C THR A 169 -12.45 -26.58 -19.57
N GLN A 170 -11.16 -26.35 -19.79
CA GLN A 170 -10.21 -27.40 -20.13
C GLN A 170 -10.03 -28.41 -18.98
N ILE A 171 -9.89 -27.94 -17.74
CA ILE A 171 -9.79 -28.79 -16.55
C ILE A 171 -11.06 -29.63 -16.40
N LEU A 172 -12.25 -29.03 -16.54
CA LEU A 172 -13.52 -29.78 -16.47
C LEU A 172 -13.65 -30.83 -17.59
N SER A 173 -13.09 -30.57 -18.77
CA SER A 173 -13.12 -31.50 -19.90
C SER A 173 -12.15 -32.69 -19.76
N ALA A 174 -11.12 -32.56 -18.92
CA ALA A 174 -10.17 -33.63 -18.62
C ALA A 174 -10.75 -34.71 -17.69
N HIS A 175 -11.92 -34.45 -17.10
CA HIS A 175 -12.61 -35.39 -16.23
C HIS A 175 -12.89 -36.73 -16.91
N ARG A 176 -12.42 -37.81 -16.29
CA ARG A 176 -12.65 -39.19 -16.74
C ARG A 176 -13.08 -40.05 -15.56
N THR A 177 -14.32 -40.49 -15.58
CA THR A 177 -14.92 -41.30 -14.49
C THR A 177 -14.04 -42.52 -14.19
N GLY A 178 -13.64 -42.68 -12.93
CA GLY A 178 -12.79 -43.79 -12.48
C GLY A 178 -11.28 -43.64 -12.77
N GLU A 179 -10.87 -42.67 -13.60
CA GLU A 179 -9.44 -42.42 -13.91
C GLU A 179 -8.94 -41.11 -13.28
N LEU A 180 -9.62 -40.00 -13.59
CA LEU A 180 -9.24 -38.65 -13.20
C LEU A 180 -10.49 -37.85 -12.83
N GLU A 181 -10.66 -37.62 -11.54
CA GLU A 181 -11.62 -36.67 -11.01
C GLU A 181 -11.07 -35.26 -11.09
N THR A 182 -11.92 -34.31 -11.47
CA THR A 182 -11.54 -32.90 -11.60
C THR A 182 -12.58 -32.06 -10.89
N CYS A 183 -12.13 -31.11 -10.07
CA CYS A 183 -12.98 -30.19 -9.34
C CYS A 183 -12.47 -28.77 -9.54
N ILE A 184 -13.39 -27.85 -9.81
CA ILE A 184 -13.13 -26.42 -9.82
C ILE A 184 -13.81 -25.81 -8.61
N ILE A 185 -13.06 -25.06 -7.81
CA ILE A 185 -13.60 -24.27 -6.72
C ILE A 185 -13.61 -22.81 -7.19
N GLY A 186 -14.78 -22.29 -7.53
CA GLY A 186 -14.98 -20.89 -7.89
C GLY A 186 -15.03 -20.03 -6.63
N ALA A 187 -13.87 -19.62 -6.13
CA ALA A 187 -13.78 -18.85 -4.89
C ALA A 187 -14.20 -17.39 -5.08
N GLY A 188 -14.85 -16.82 -4.07
CA GLY A 188 -14.98 -15.38 -3.91
C GLY A 188 -13.61 -14.68 -3.88
N LEU A 189 -13.63 -13.35 -3.83
CA LEU A 189 -12.42 -12.60 -3.49
C LEU A 189 -11.94 -13.04 -2.10
N VAL A 190 -10.69 -13.47 -2.03
CA VAL A 190 -10.11 -14.08 -0.84
C VAL A 190 -9.60 -12.99 0.09
N TYR A 191 -10.10 -12.96 1.33
CA TYR A 191 -9.59 -12.10 2.39
C TYR A 191 -8.87 -12.89 3.47
N GLY A 192 -7.89 -12.22 4.08
CA GLY A 192 -6.94 -12.82 5.02
C GLY A 192 -5.61 -13.22 4.35
N GLY A 193 -4.57 -13.34 5.17
CA GLY A 193 -3.20 -13.59 4.78
C GLY A 193 -2.54 -12.42 4.04
N ALA A 194 -1.27 -12.61 3.69
CA ALA A 194 -0.43 -11.57 3.10
C ALA A 194 -0.78 -11.22 1.65
N GLN A 195 -1.61 -12.03 0.97
CA GLN A 195 -1.97 -11.85 -0.45
C GLN A 195 -3.46 -11.52 -0.66
N SER A 196 -4.13 -11.00 0.37
CA SER A 196 -5.53 -10.56 0.30
C SER A 196 -5.72 -9.45 -0.74
N GLN A 197 -6.82 -9.48 -1.51
CA GLN A 197 -7.16 -8.36 -2.42
C GLN A 197 -7.50 -7.07 -1.66
N LEU A 198 -7.76 -7.14 -0.35
CA LEU A 198 -8.06 -6.00 0.49
C LEU A 198 -6.80 -5.32 1.06
N GLN A 199 -5.60 -5.81 0.72
CA GLN A 199 -4.34 -5.31 1.27
C GLN A 199 -4.20 -3.79 1.13
N LEU A 200 -4.62 -3.20 0.00
CA LEU A 200 -4.60 -1.75 -0.21
C LEU A 200 -5.41 -1.00 0.86
N ILE A 201 -6.61 -1.50 1.19
CA ILE A 201 -7.54 -0.87 2.14
C ILE A 201 -6.94 -0.90 3.56
N PHE A 202 -6.43 -2.06 3.99
CA PHE A 202 -5.79 -2.20 5.30
C PHE A 202 -4.51 -1.37 5.40
N ARG A 203 -3.70 -1.35 4.34
CA ARG A 203 -2.46 -0.56 4.28
C ARG A 203 -2.72 0.95 4.34
N GLU A 204 -3.72 1.44 3.61
CA GLU A 204 -4.09 2.86 3.62
C GLU A 204 -4.57 3.29 5.01
N ALA A 205 -5.48 2.52 5.61
CA ALA A 205 -5.99 2.79 6.95
C ALA A 205 -4.87 2.76 8.01
N TRP A 206 -3.92 1.83 7.86
CA TRP A 206 -2.78 1.71 8.77
C TRP A 206 -1.81 2.90 8.68
N LEU A 207 -1.49 3.34 7.45
CA LEU A 207 -0.53 4.41 7.18
C LEU A 207 -1.08 5.81 7.45
N ASN A 208 -2.38 6.02 7.21
CA ASN A 208 -3.04 7.33 7.33
C ASN A 208 -4.15 7.29 8.40
N PRO A 209 -3.83 6.97 9.66
CA PRO A 209 -4.83 6.71 10.70
C PRO A 209 -5.70 7.93 11.02
N ASP A 210 -5.19 9.14 10.79
CA ASP A 210 -5.90 10.40 11.08
C ASP A 210 -6.69 10.93 9.87
N ARG A 211 -6.65 10.25 8.71
CA ARG A 211 -7.42 10.63 7.50
C ARG A 211 -8.67 9.74 7.34
N PRO A 212 -9.77 10.24 6.76
CA PRO A 212 -10.93 9.40 6.40
C PRO A 212 -10.53 8.38 5.33
N LEU A 213 -10.61 7.08 5.54
CA LEU A 213 -10.12 6.03 4.61
C LEU A 213 -10.70 6.13 3.19
N LEU A 214 -9.84 6.05 2.17
CA LEU A 214 -10.24 6.06 0.76
C LEU A 214 -10.98 4.77 0.37
N VAL A 215 -12.18 4.91 -0.18
CA VAL A 215 -12.92 3.79 -0.77
C VAL A 215 -12.43 3.55 -2.20
N PRO A 216 -11.83 2.38 -2.53
CA PRO A 216 -11.25 2.13 -3.85
C PRO A 216 -12.33 1.81 -4.90
N SER A 217 -13.05 2.84 -5.33
CA SER A 217 -14.13 2.77 -6.32
C SER A 217 -13.73 3.52 -7.60
N LEU A 218 -13.76 2.82 -8.74
CA LEU A 218 -13.51 3.39 -10.06
C LEU A 218 -14.80 3.74 -10.82
N ALA A 219 -15.96 3.34 -10.29
CA ALA A 219 -17.25 3.60 -10.92
C ALA A 219 -17.56 5.11 -10.93
N ALA A 220 -17.97 5.63 -12.09
CA ALA A 220 -18.42 7.01 -12.24
C ALA A 220 -19.60 7.31 -11.29
N HIS A 221 -19.71 8.56 -10.82
CA HIS A 221 -20.74 9.00 -9.88
C HIS A 221 -22.17 8.62 -10.24
N THR A 222 -22.48 8.63 -11.54
CA THR A 222 -23.82 8.31 -12.05
C THR A 222 -24.14 6.82 -12.01
N HIS A 223 -23.15 5.96 -11.77
CA HIS A 223 -23.34 4.52 -11.71
C HIS A 223 -23.86 4.09 -10.32
N PRO A 224 -24.81 3.14 -10.24
CA PRO A 224 -25.37 2.69 -8.95
C PRO A 224 -24.35 2.13 -7.96
N THR A 225 -23.21 1.63 -8.46
CA THR A 225 -22.11 1.08 -7.65
C THR A 225 -21.07 2.12 -7.26
N SER A 226 -21.30 3.41 -7.57
CA SER A 226 -20.38 4.48 -7.21
C SER A 226 -20.11 4.51 -5.71
N GLN A 227 -18.93 5.01 -5.35
CA GLN A 227 -18.49 5.15 -3.95
C GLN A 227 -18.45 3.83 -3.17
N GLY A 228 -18.22 2.71 -3.87
CA GLY A 228 -18.09 1.37 -3.26
C GLY A 228 -19.41 0.73 -2.85
N ARG A 229 -20.54 1.14 -3.42
CA ARG A 229 -21.86 0.53 -3.16
C ARG A 229 -22.06 -0.85 -3.81
N ASN A 230 -21.02 -1.38 -4.46
CA ASN A 230 -21.05 -2.72 -5.02
C ASN A 230 -20.98 -3.81 -3.94
N LEU A 231 -21.80 -4.85 -4.12
CA LEU A 231 -21.66 -6.13 -3.42
C LEU A 231 -20.47 -6.91 -3.96
N LEU A 232 -19.56 -7.30 -3.06
CA LEU A 232 -18.38 -8.07 -3.37
C LEU A 232 -18.56 -9.51 -2.88
N PRO A 233 -18.56 -10.51 -3.80
CA PRO A 233 -18.55 -11.90 -3.40
C PRO A 233 -17.18 -12.28 -2.83
N MET A 234 -17.12 -12.57 -1.53
CA MET A 234 -15.87 -12.81 -0.82
C MET A 234 -15.87 -14.16 -0.10
N ILE A 235 -14.69 -14.65 0.29
CA ILE A 235 -14.52 -15.81 1.16
C ILE A 235 -13.25 -15.67 2.00
N SER A 236 -13.30 -16.13 3.25
CA SER A 236 -12.10 -16.18 4.08
C SER A 236 -11.10 -17.19 3.54
N LEU A 237 -9.82 -16.84 3.58
CA LEU A 237 -8.70 -17.74 3.31
C LEU A 237 -8.79 -19.05 4.11
N TYR A 238 -9.15 -18.95 5.38
CA TYR A 238 -9.20 -20.10 6.31
C TYR A 238 -10.33 -21.07 5.95
N ASP A 239 -11.51 -20.53 5.63
CA ASP A 239 -12.66 -21.31 5.21
C ASP A 239 -12.46 -21.91 3.81
N LEU A 240 -11.81 -21.17 2.90
CA LEU A 240 -11.44 -21.69 1.59
C LEU A 240 -10.42 -22.84 1.72
N ALA A 241 -9.40 -22.69 2.57
CA ALA A 241 -8.43 -23.74 2.84
C ALA A 241 -9.11 -24.99 3.42
N LEU A 242 -10.06 -24.82 4.33
CA LEU A 242 -10.86 -25.91 4.90
C LEU A 242 -11.69 -26.62 3.83
N LEU A 243 -12.40 -25.89 2.97
CA LEU A 243 -13.20 -26.45 1.88
C LEU A 243 -12.32 -27.24 0.90
N VAL A 244 -11.20 -26.66 0.47
CA VAL A 244 -10.24 -27.31 -0.44
C VAL A 244 -9.68 -28.58 0.18
N PHE A 245 -9.35 -28.53 1.48
CA PHE A 245 -8.92 -29.71 2.24
C PHE A 245 -10.00 -30.79 2.25
N ARG A 246 -11.27 -30.46 2.51
CA ARG A 246 -12.37 -31.46 2.50
C ARG A 246 -12.54 -32.12 1.13
N VAL A 247 -12.43 -31.36 0.04
CA VAL A 247 -12.45 -31.92 -1.32
C VAL A 247 -11.22 -32.80 -1.59
N ALA A 248 -10.05 -32.41 -1.08
CA ALA A 248 -8.82 -33.17 -1.23
C ALA A 248 -8.85 -34.48 -0.43
N ALA A 249 -9.26 -34.44 0.83
CA ALA A 249 -9.25 -35.59 1.74
C ALA A 249 -10.43 -36.56 1.52
N SER A 250 -11.48 -36.15 0.80
CA SER A 250 -12.66 -36.99 0.59
C SER A 250 -12.32 -38.28 -0.16
N PRO A 251 -12.76 -39.46 0.31
CA PRO A 251 -12.62 -40.69 -0.45
C PRO A 251 -13.59 -40.76 -1.65
N SER A 252 -14.72 -40.04 -1.58
CA SER A 252 -15.72 -39.98 -2.65
C SER A 252 -15.51 -38.77 -3.58
N PRO A 253 -15.98 -38.85 -4.84
CA PRO A 253 -15.96 -37.71 -5.75
C PRO A 253 -16.76 -36.53 -5.19
N PRO A 254 -16.36 -35.29 -5.50
CA PRO A 254 -17.13 -34.12 -5.12
C PRO A 254 -18.53 -34.17 -5.77
N PRO A 255 -19.57 -33.68 -5.06
CA PRO A 255 -20.96 -33.78 -5.51
C PRO A 255 -21.20 -33.05 -6.84
N LYS A 256 -20.42 -32.00 -7.09
CA LYS A 256 -20.40 -31.25 -8.35
C LYS A 256 -18.96 -30.99 -8.78
N LYS A 257 -18.77 -30.89 -10.10
CA LYS A 257 -17.45 -30.60 -10.70
C LYS A 257 -17.05 -29.13 -10.59
N TYR A 258 -18.02 -28.24 -10.38
CA TYR A 258 -17.81 -26.83 -10.10
C TYR A 258 -18.50 -26.52 -8.78
N VAL A 259 -17.72 -26.12 -7.78
CA VAL A 259 -18.18 -25.76 -6.43
C VAL A 259 -17.97 -24.27 -6.26
N LEU A 260 -19.04 -23.52 -5.98
CA LEU A 260 -18.97 -22.10 -5.68
C LEU A 260 -18.64 -21.92 -4.20
N ALA A 261 -17.67 -21.05 -3.88
CA ALA A 261 -17.23 -20.83 -2.50
C ALA A 261 -17.25 -19.33 -2.17
N VAL A 262 -18.33 -18.89 -1.53
CA VAL A 262 -18.55 -17.51 -1.06
C VAL A 262 -19.12 -17.53 0.35
N ASP A 263 -18.81 -16.53 1.16
CA ASP A 263 -19.41 -16.39 2.49
C ASP A 263 -20.87 -15.90 2.40
N LYS A 264 -21.63 -16.13 3.48
CA LYS A 264 -23.07 -15.84 3.53
C LYS A 264 -23.38 -14.34 3.45
N THR A 265 -22.55 -13.52 4.10
CA THR A 265 -22.79 -12.08 4.26
C THR A 265 -22.40 -11.24 3.05
N SER A 266 -21.55 -11.77 2.16
CA SER A 266 -21.13 -11.11 0.92
C SER A 266 -22.30 -10.71 0.01
N GLY A 267 -23.43 -11.40 0.14
CA GLY A 267 -24.65 -11.06 -0.59
C GLY A 267 -25.36 -9.79 -0.10
N SER A 268 -24.97 -9.23 1.05
CA SER A 268 -25.55 -8.04 1.65
C SER A 268 -24.54 -6.96 2.01
N THR A 269 -23.25 -7.28 2.21
CA THR A 269 -22.22 -6.29 2.53
C THR A 269 -21.61 -5.65 1.29
N THR A 270 -21.48 -4.32 1.29
CA THR A 270 -20.81 -3.57 0.21
C THR A 270 -19.32 -3.35 0.48
N LEU A 271 -18.56 -3.00 -0.56
CA LEU A 271 -17.17 -2.53 -0.41
C LEU A 271 -17.08 -1.34 0.57
N ARG A 272 -18.06 -0.42 0.51
CA ARG A 272 -18.15 0.73 1.40
C ARG A 272 -18.30 0.32 2.86
N ASP A 273 -19.12 -0.70 3.15
CA ASP A 273 -19.32 -1.19 4.53
C ASP A 273 -18.03 -1.84 5.08
N VAL A 274 -17.32 -2.58 4.25
CA VAL A 274 -15.99 -3.12 4.61
C VAL A 274 -15.01 -2.00 4.93
N CYS A 275 -14.95 -0.95 4.09
CA CYS A 275 -14.09 0.20 4.35
C CYS A 275 -14.48 0.92 5.65
N ARG A 276 -15.78 1.11 5.93
CA ARG A 276 -16.23 1.68 7.20
C ARG A 276 -15.73 0.86 8.40
N GLY A 277 -15.92 -0.46 8.36
CA GLY A 277 -15.44 -1.32 9.44
C GLY A 277 -13.92 -1.24 9.63
N VAL A 278 -13.15 -1.24 8.54
CA VAL A 278 -11.68 -1.12 8.59
C VAL A 278 -11.28 0.22 9.18
N SER A 279 -11.94 1.31 8.74
CA SER A 279 -11.70 2.65 9.25
C SER A 279 -11.99 2.76 10.75
N THR A 280 -13.07 2.14 11.24
CA THR A 280 -13.41 2.13 12.67
C THR A 280 -12.33 1.46 13.52
N LEU A 281 -11.70 0.39 13.03
CA LEU A 281 -10.69 -0.33 13.83
C LEU A 281 -9.29 0.27 13.70
N LEU A 282 -8.91 0.69 12.49
CA LEU A 282 -7.54 1.05 12.13
C LEU A 282 -7.30 2.55 11.87
N SER A 283 -8.32 3.36 11.64
CA SER A 283 -8.13 4.79 11.36
C SER A 283 -9.13 5.68 12.11
N SER A 284 -9.73 6.64 11.42
CA SER A 284 -10.57 7.72 11.98
C SER A 284 -12.04 7.33 12.13
N GLY A 285 -12.44 6.14 11.68
CA GLY A 285 -13.85 5.74 11.56
C GLY A 285 -14.60 6.41 10.39
N LEU A 286 -13.97 7.38 9.70
CA LEU A 286 -14.53 8.08 8.56
C LEU A 286 -14.02 7.48 7.24
N ILE A 287 -14.78 7.68 6.16
CA ILE A 287 -14.40 7.25 4.82
C ILE A 287 -14.59 8.37 3.81
N ARG A 288 -13.82 8.36 2.73
CA ARG A 288 -13.90 9.31 1.60
C ARG A 288 -13.99 8.58 0.27
N GLY A 289 -14.77 9.12 -0.67
CA GLY A 289 -14.71 8.75 -2.08
C GLY A 289 -13.59 9.50 -2.81
N ARG A 290 -13.20 8.98 -4.00
CA ARG A 290 -12.19 9.60 -4.88
C ARG A 290 -12.46 11.09 -5.13
N ASP A 291 -13.73 11.43 -5.37
CA ASP A 291 -14.16 12.76 -5.77
C ASP A 291 -14.64 13.63 -4.59
N GLU A 292 -14.58 13.09 -3.37
CA GLU A 292 -14.92 13.78 -2.13
C GLU A 292 -13.68 14.42 -1.47
N SER A 293 -12.54 14.42 -2.18
CA SER A 293 -11.29 15.01 -1.72
C SER A 293 -11.40 16.52 -1.54
N THR A 294 -10.93 17.03 -0.39
CA THR A 294 -11.07 18.46 -0.01
C THR A 294 -10.14 19.38 -0.79
N SER A 295 -9.01 18.87 -1.30
CA SER A 295 -8.05 19.62 -2.11
C SER A 295 -7.76 18.95 -3.46
N ALA A 296 -7.38 19.76 -4.46
CA ALA A 296 -6.99 19.25 -5.78
C ALA A 296 -5.75 18.34 -5.71
N ALA A 297 -4.83 18.61 -4.78
CA ALA A 297 -3.63 17.80 -4.58
C ALA A 297 -3.99 16.42 -3.99
N ASP A 298 -4.95 16.37 -3.06
CA ASP A 298 -5.44 15.11 -2.49
C ASP A 298 -6.19 14.28 -3.54
N ALA A 299 -7.01 14.93 -4.37
CA ALA A 299 -7.70 14.25 -5.47
C ALA A 299 -6.71 13.62 -6.48
N GLU A 300 -5.62 14.34 -6.80
CA GLU A 300 -4.55 13.83 -7.66
C GLU A 300 -3.80 12.66 -7.02
N ALA A 301 -3.49 12.75 -5.73
CA ALA A 301 -2.83 11.67 -4.98
C ALA A 301 -3.73 10.41 -4.87
N ASP A 302 -5.02 10.58 -4.58
CA ASP A 302 -5.98 9.48 -4.50
C ASP A 302 -6.18 8.83 -5.87
N ALA A 303 -6.24 9.63 -6.95
CA ALA A 303 -6.27 9.10 -8.32
C ALA A 303 -5.01 8.29 -8.65
N LEU A 304 -3.82 8.84 -8.36
CA LEU A 304 -2.55 8.18 -8.60
C LEU A 304 -2.43 6.85 -7.83
N LEU A 305 -2.86 6.81 -6.56
CA LEU A 305 -2.85 5.60 -5.74
C LEU A 305 -3.70 4.48 -6.37
N LEU A 306 -4.90 4.82 -6.85
CA LEU A 306 -5.80 3.85 -7.48
C LEU A 306 -5.30 3.38 -8.84
N ASP A 307 -4.62 4.26 -9.58
CA ASP A 307 -4.06 3.95 -10.90
C ASP A 307 -2.78 3.09 -10.77
N GLU A 308 -1.91 3.36 -9.78
CA GLU A 308 -0.70 2.56 -9.52
C GLU A 308 -1.01 1.13 -9.02
N GLU A 309 -2.09 0.97 -8.25
CA GLU A 309 -2.50 -0.30 -7.64
C GLU A 309 -3.64 -0.99 -8.44
N GLU A 310 -3.71 -0.78 -9.76
CA GLU A 310 -4.80 -1.27 -10.64
C GLU A 310 -5.06 -2.78 -10.47
N GLU A 311 -4.02 -3.59 -10.26
CA GLU A 311 -4.16 -5.04 -10.07
C GLU A 311 -4.94 -5.42 -8.81
N LEU A 312 -4.78 -4.64 -7.72
CA LEU A 312 -5.53 -4.82 -6.48
C LEU A 312 -6.91 -4.16 -6.56
N VAL A 313 -7.04 -3.03 -7.26
CA VAL A 313 -8.29 -2.26 -7.35
C VAL A 313 -9.29 -2.89 -8.31
N ALA A 314 -8.86 -3.43 -9.45
CA ALA A 314 -9.75 -3.94 -10.49
C ALA A 314 -10.69 -5.08 -10.01
N PRO A 315 -10.23 -6.09 -9.22
CA PRO A 315 -11.13 -7.08 -8.61
C PRO A 315 -12.17 -6.49 -7.67
N LEU A 316 -11.86 -5.37 -6.99
CA LEU A 316 -12.78 -4.68 -6.06
C LEU A 316 -13.92 -3.94 -6.77
N GLN A 317 -13.93 -3.92 -8.11
CA GLN A 317 -15.01 -3.30 -8.89
C GLN A 317 -16.14 -4.29 -9.25
N LEU A 318 -16.05 -5.54 -8.80
CA LEU A 318 -17.10 -6.54 -9.04
C LEU A 318 -18.42 -6.10 -8.41
N HIS A 319 -19.53 -6.36 -9.10
CA HIS A 319 -20.86 -6.21 -8.54
C HIS A 319 -21.68 -7.47 -8.81
N LEU A 320 -21.52 -8.45 -7.92
CA LEU A 320 -22.14 -9.76 -8.04
C LEU A 320 -22.72 -10.17 -6.68
N ARG A 321 -23.91 -10.76 -6.73
CA ARG A 321 -24.54 -11.40 -5.57
C ARG A 321 -24.71 -12.88 -5.91
N PHE A 322 -24.21 -13.74 -5.04
CA PHE A 322 -24.43 -15.17 -5.12
C PHE A 322 -25.35 -15.63 -3.99
N ASP A 323 -26.11 -16.68 -4.24
CA ASP A 323 -26.85 -17.40 -3.21
C ASP A 323 -26.18 -18.76 -2.96
N PRO A 324 -25.41 -18.91 -1.87
CA PRO A 324 -24.73 -20.17 -1.56
C PRO A 324 -25.63 -21.20 -0.86
N SER A 325 -26.88 -20.89 -0.52
CA SER A 325 -27.72 -21.71 0.37
C SER A 325 -27.93 -23.17 -0.09
N ALA A 326 -28.01 -23.40 -1.40
CA ALA A 326 -28.11 -24.72 -2.02
C ALA A 326 -26.79 -25.21 -2.65
N GLY A 327 -25.66 -24.55 -2.34
CA GLY A 327 -24.36 -24.84 -2.93
C GLY A 327 -23.74 -26.15 -2.44
N ALA A 328 -22.94 -26.79 -3.30
CA ALA A 328 -22.25 -28.03 -2.98
C ALA A 328 -21.28 -27.93 -1.78
N MET A 329 -20.84 -26.73 -1.42
CA MET A 329 -19.96 -26.52 -0.25
C MET A 329 -20.58 -27.00 1.07
N HIS A 330 -21.91 -26.94 1.21
CA HIS A 330 -22.61 -27.34 2.44
C HIS A 330 -22.69 -28.84 2.67
N SER A 331 -22.47 -29.67 1.65
CA SER A 331 -22.34 -31.12 1.82
C SER A 331 -20.90 -31.57 2.09
N LEU A 332 -19.93 -30.66 1.94
CA LEU A 332 -18.50 -30.92 2.13
C LEU A 332 -17.97 -30.45 3.48
N VAL A 333 -18.54 -29.37 4.03
CA VAL A 333 -18.13 -28.77 5.31
C VAL A 333 -19.37 -28.60 6.18
N ALA A 334 -19.30 -29.12 7.41
CA ALA A 334 -20.41 -29.05 8.35
C ALA A 334 -20.62 -27.60 8.85
N PRO A 335 -21.86 -27.20 9.22
CA PRO A 335 -22.18 -25.82 9.61
C PRO A 335 -21.32 -25.26 10.76
N ASP A 336 -20.92 -26.11 11.69
CA ASP A 336 -20.13 -25.82 12.89
C ASP A 336 -18.62 -25.74 12.65
N GLU A 337 -18.13 -26.27 11.53
CA GLU A 337 -16.71 -26.22 11.18
C GLU A 337 -16.29 -24.92 10.50
N TRP A 338 -17.25 -24.18 9.92
CA TRP A 338 -16.97 -22.91 9.29
C TRP A 338 -16.52 -21.88 10.33
N ARG A 339 -15.37 -21.26 10.10
CA ARG A 339 -14.81 -20.24 11.00
C ARG A 339 -15.43 -18.87 10.75
N HIS A 340 -15.55 -18.47 9.48
CA HIS A 340 -15.94 -17.10 9.12
C HIS A 340 -17.17 -17.01 8.20
N TYR A 341 -17.55 -18.08 7.50
CA TYR A 341 -18.63 -18.14 6.51
C TYR A 341 -19.92 -17.40 6.93
N SER A 342 -20.37 -17.61 8.17
CA SER A 342 -21.67 -17.11 8.65
C SER A 342 -21.70 -15.59 8.87
N ARG A 343 -20.57 -14.99 9.27
CA ARG A 343 -20.44 -13.56 9.60
C ARG A 343 -19.55 -12.78 8.61
N GLY A 344 -18.90 -13.50 7.71
CA GLY A 344 -17.94 -13.02 6.73
C GLY A 344 -16.81 -12.18 7.31
N LEU A 345 -16.27 -11.31 6.46
CA LEU A 345 -15.20 -10.39 6.83
C LEU A 345 -15.66 -9.39 7.89
N LEU A 346 -16.77 -8.69 7.65
CA LEU A 346 -17.17 -7.56 8.50
C LEU A 346 -17.47 -8.00 9.94
N GLY A 347 -18.14 -9.15 10.13
CA GLY A 347 -18.45 -9.65 11.47
C GLY A 347 -17.28 -10.32 12.19
N ASN A 348 -16.16 -10.56 11.50
CA ASN A 348 -14.92 -11.11 12.07
C ASN A 348 -13.73 -10.15 11.88
N LEU A 349 -14.00 -8.86 11.63
CA LEU A 349 -12.98 -7.92 11.23
C LEU A 349 -11.82 -7.74 12.23
N PRO A 350 -12.03 -7.77 13.56
CA PRO A 350 -10.92 -7.73 14.53
C PRO A 350 -9.88 -8.83 14.30
N PHE A 351 -10.33 -10.06 14.03
CA PHE A 351 -9.44 -11.16 13.70
C PHE A 351 -8.64 -10.88 12.41
N PHE A 352 -9.27 -10.32 11.38
CA PHE A 352 -8.57 -10.00 10.12
C PHE A 352 -7.64 -8.79 10.21
N VAL A 353 -7.90 -7.86 11.14
CA VAL A 353 -6.93 -6.81 11.48
C VAL A 353 -5.67 -7.43 12.09
N ASP A 354 -5.83 -8.38 13.01
CA ASP A 354 -4.68 -9.09 13.58
C ASP A 354 -3.96 -9.93 12.54
N ASP A 355 -4.71 -10.71 11.77
CA ASP A 355 -4.18 -11.50 10.66
C ASP A 355 -3.36 -10.63 9.69
N PHE A 356 -3.85 -9.43 9.36
CA PHE A 356 -3.11 -8.46 8.54
C PHE A 356 -1.81 -7.99 9.22
N ILE A 357 -1.85 -7.61 10.49
CA ILE A 357 -0.68 -7.17 11.27
C ILE A 357 0.39 -8.28 11.30
N HIS A 358 -0.01 -9.52 11.56
CA HIS A 358 0.89 -10.67 11.61
C HIS A 358 1.43 -11.02 10.21
N ALA A 359 0.56 -11.09 9.20
CA ALA A 359 0.93 -11.47 7.84
C ALA A 359 1.87 -10.44 7.17
N MET A 360 1.68 -9.16 7.48
CA MET A 360 2.55 -8.07 7.01
C MET A 360 3.76 -7.83 7.92
N ASP A 361 3.86 -8.57 9.04
CA ASP A 361 4.94 -8.47 10.02
C ASP A 361 5.10 -7.04 10.54
N LEU A 362 3.97 -6.39 10.86
CA LEU A 362 3.96 -5.00 11.29
C LEU A 362 4.42 -4.89 12.75
N ARG A 363 5.43 -4.05 12.98
CA ARG A 363 6.12 -3.91 14.28
C ARG A 363 6.17 -2.45 14.70
N PRO A 364 5.08 -1.91 15.28
CA PRO A 364 5.04 -0.54 15.78
C PRO A 364 6.12 -0.32 16.84
N LEU A 365 6.89 0.77 16.71
CA LEU A 365 7.95 1.12 17.68
C LEU A 365 7.38 1.99 18.79
N ARG A 366 7.23 1.43 19.99
CA ARG A 366 6.72 2.12 21.16
C ARG A 366 7.89 2.46 22.07
N THR A 367 8.40 3.69 21.90
CA THR A 367 9.71 4.11 22.43
C THR A 367 9.54 5.09 23.56
N VAL A 368 10.24 4.87 24.66
CA VAL A 368 10.37 5.77 25.80
C VAL A 368 11.82 6.23 25.88
N VAL A 369 12.05 7.54 26.00
CA VAL A 369 13.40 8.12 26.13
C VAL A 369 13.50 8.90 27.43
N LEU A 370 14.31 8.40 28.35
CA LEU A 370 14.53 8.92 29.70
C LEU A 370 15.93 9.52 29.83
N GLY A 371 16.11 10.33 30.86
CA GLY A 371 17.39 10.94 31.20
C GLY A 371 17.20 12.18 32.05
N ALA A 372 18.26 12.56 32.77
CA ALA A 372 18.28 13.78 33.58
C ALA A 372 18.00 15.06 32.76
N PRO A 373 17.66 16.20 33.40
CA PRO A 373 17.62 17.50 32.71
C PRO A 373 18.93 17.78 31.97
N ARG A 374 18.85 18.38 30.76
CA ARG A 374 20.01 18.68 29.89
C ARG A 374 20.82 17.46 29.38
N ALA A 375 20.39 16.22 29.64
CA ALA A 375 21.05 15.01 29.14
C ALA A 375 20.92 14.80 27.62
N GLY A 376 20.03 15.55 26.94
CA GLY A 376 19.83 15.46 25.48
C GLY A 376 18.63 14.60 25.05
N LYS A 377 17.81 14.10 25.99
CA LYS A 377 16.66 13.24 25.71
C LYS A 377 15.70 13.81 24.67
N THR A 378 15.25 15.06 24.81
CA THR A 378 14.35 15.73 23.86
C THR A 378 14.89 15.80 22.44
N LEU A 379 16.20 16.05 22.29
CA LEU A 379 16.85 16.07 20.97
C LEU A 379 16.84 14.67 20.34
N LEU A 380 17.15 13.65 21.15
CA LEU A 380 17.11 12.26 20.71
C LEU A 380 15.67 11.83 20.38
N SER A 381 14.69 12.14 21.22
CA SER A 381 13.28 11.82 21.03
C SER A 381 12.75 12.37 19.70
N ARG A 382 13.04 13.65 19.40
CA ARG A 382 12.66 14.26 18.11
C ARG A 382 13.39 13.64 16.93
N ARG A 383 14.68 13.30 17.09
CA ARG A 383 15.46 12.62 16.05
C ARG A 383 14.89 11.24 15.74
N LEU A 384 14.56 10.44 16.77
CA LEU A 384 13.97 9.12 16.61
C LEU A 384 12.58 9.21 15.96
N ALA A 385 11.73 10.13 16.44
CA ALA A 385 10.41 10.37 15.87
C ALA A 385 10.49 10.69 14.37
N ARG A 386 11.39 11.59 13.97
CA ARG A 386 11.62 11.91 12.56
C ARG A 386 12.19 10.74 11.77
N ASP A 387 13.22 10.08 12.30
CA ASP A 387 13.98 9.09 11.56
C ASP A 387 13.22 7.76 11.35
N TYR A 388 12.23 7.47 12.21
CA TYR A 388 11.36 6.29 12.15
C TYR A 388 9.89 6.62 11.82
N TYR A 389 9.56 7.87 11.48
CA TYR A 389 8.19 8.33 11.16
C TYR A 389 7.18 8.05 12.27
N LEU A 390 7.56 8.34 13.52
CA LEU A 390 6.73 8.10 14.70
C LEU A 390 6.18 9.42 15.24
N PRO A 391 4.95 9.41 15.82
CA PRO A 391 4.46 10.50 16.65
C PRO A 391 5.44 10.86 17.78
N TYR A 392 5.80 12.14 17.88
CA TYR A 392 6.59 12.69 18.99
C TYR A 392 5.66 13.18 20.10
N LEU A 393 5.74 12.53 21.26
CA LEU A 393 4.83 12.76 22.38
C LEU A 393 5.56 13.50 23.51
N SER A 394 5.03 14.67 23.84
CA SER A 394 5.41 15.47 25.01
C SER A 394 4.14 16.15 25.53
N PRO A 395 4.04 16.51 26.82
CA PRO A 395 2.86 17.21 27.33
C PRO A 395 2.47 18.41 26.48
N ALA A 396 3.48 19.12 25.95
CA ALA A 396 3.26 20.28 25.09
C ALA A 396 2.68 19.95 23.73
N THR A 397 3.22 18.94 23.04
CA THR A 397 2.67 18.54 21.74
C THR A 397 1.27 17.96 21.87
N LEU A 398 0.99 17.26 22.97
CA LEU A 398 -0.33 16.69 23.23
C LEU A 398 -1.40 17.73 23.53
N LEU A 399 -1.10 18.76 24.33
CA LEU A 399 -2.03 19.86 24.58
C LEU A 399 -2.31 20.65 23.30
N VAL A 400 -1.28 20.93 22.49
CA VAL A 400 -1.45 21.56 21.18
C VAL A 400 -2.35 20.72 20.27
N GLU A 401 -2.19 19.39 20.28
CA GLU A 401 -3.01 18.50 19.49
C GLU A 401 -4.47 18.43 19.98
N LEU A 402 -4.70 18.30 21.29
CA LEU A 402 -6.04 18.21 21.89
C LEU A 402 -6.89 19.47 21.62
N PHE A 403 -6.25 20.64 21.65
CA PHE A 403 -6.86 21.94 21.41
C PHE A 403 -6.66 22.46 19.99
N ALA A 404 -6.05 21.68 19.10
CA ALA A 404 -6.01 22.04 17.69
C ALA A 404 -7.46 22.25 17.24
N PRO A 405 -7.76 23.32 16.47
CA PRO A 405 -9.06 23.39 15.82
C PRO A 405 -9.22 22.09 15.05
N GLU A 406 -10.32 21.38 15.29
CA GLU A 406 -10.73 20.31 14.39
C GLU A 406 -10.69 20.93 13.01
N ASN A 407 -9.75 20.50 12.16
CA ASN A 407 -9.66 21.04 10.81
C ASN A 407 -11.08 20.94 10.24
N ASP A 408 -11.55 22.06 9.68
CA ASP A 408 -12.87 22.24 9.05
C ASP A 408 -13.04 21.35 7.78
N ASP A 409 -12.31 20.23 7.72
CA ASP A 409 -12.36 19.15 6.74
C ASP A 409 -13.38 18.06 7.14
N THR A 410 -14.02 18.17 8.30
CA THR A 410 -15.29 17.48 8.53
C THR A 410 -16.37 18.23 7.75
N PRO A 411 -17.08 17.61 6.77
CA PRO A 411 -18.17 18.30 6.10
C PRO A 411 -19.20 18.73 7.15
N SER A 412 -19.30 20.04 7.35
CA SER A 412 -20.33 20.68 8.15
C SER A 412 -21.69 20.15 7.71
N LEU A 413 -22.42 19.51 8.62
CA LEU A 413 -23.85 19.28 8.44
C LEU A 413 -24.52 20.64 8.19
N PRO A 414 -25.41 20.78 7.19
CA PRO A 414 -26.05 22.05 6.91
C PRO A 414 -26.97 22.43 8.09
N THR A 415 -26.52 23.38 8.90
CA THR A 415 -27.36 24.06 9.90
C THR A 415 -28.37 24.91 9.12
N LYS A 416 -29.62 24.42 9.00
CA LYS A 416 -30.72 25.24 8.50
C LYS A 416 -30.96 26.39 9.48
N SER A 417 -30.47 27.57 9.14
CA SER A 417 -30.90 28.83 9.72
C SER A 417 -32.40 29.00 9.45
N ALA A 418 -33.18 29.13 10.51
CA ALA A 418 -34.59 29.44 10.45
C ALA A 418 -34.80 30.82 9.82
N GLN A 419 -35.37 30.85 8.62
CA GLN A 419 -36.19 31.96 8.15
C GLN A 419 -37.58 31.42 7.84
N ALA A 420 -38.55 31.95 8.58
CA ALA A 420 -39.96 31.69 8.42
C ALA A 420 -40.45 32.40 7.15
N ASP A 421 -41.18 31.69 6.30
CA ASP A 421 -42.38 32.19 5.63
C ASP A 421 -43.29 31.02 5.20
N PRO A 422 -44.62 31.22 5.13
CA PRO A 422 -45.59 30.14 5.23
C PRO A 422 -46.28 29.77 3.89
N GLU A 423 -46.91 28.59 3.92
CA GLU A 423 -48.06 28.11 3.12
C GLU A 423 -47.89 27.16 1.90
N SER A 424 -48.79 26.16 1.91
CA SER A 424 -49.15 25.11 0.92
C SER A 424 -48.21 23.89 0.82
N ASP A 425 -48.50 22.72 1.41
CA ASP A 425 -49.64 21.77 1.37
C ASP A 425 -49.37 20.58 0.41
N GLY A 426 -49.48 19.37 0.97
CA GLY A 426 -49.71 18.10 0.25
C GLY A 426 -48.51 17.20 -0.05
N GLY A 427 -48.15 16.30 0.88
CA GLY A 427 -47.37 15.10 0.55
C GLY A 427 -46.72 14.38 1.74
N GLN A 428 -47.40 13.37 2.29
CA GLN A 428 -46.89 12.48 3.34
C GLN A 428 -45.67 11.70 2.81
N GLN A 429 -44.48 11.89 3.42
CA GLN A 429 -43.34 11.00 3.30
C GLN A 429 -42.84 10.64 4.70
N ASP A 430 -42.57 9.35 4.87
CA ASP A 430 -42.21 8.69 6.11
C ASP A 430 -40.97 9.30 6.78
N LYS A 431 -41.07 9.46 8.09
CA LYS A 431 -40.00 9.93 8.97
C LYS A 431 -39.14 8.74 9.42
N ASP A 432 -38.07 8.48 8.69
CA ASP A 432 -36.94 7.70 9.22
C ASP A 432 -35.83 8.66 9.66
N GLY A 433 -35.86 8.99 10.96
CA GLY A 433 -34.78 9.71 11.63
C GLY A 433 -33.62 8.75 11.91
N GLU A 434 -32.57 8.85 11.10
CA GLU A 434 -31.26 8.23 11.35
C GLU A 434 -30.74 8.61 12.75
N LYS A 435 -30.74 7.66 13.69
CA LYS A 435 -29.97 7.75 14.94
C LYS A 435 -28.55 7.27 14.68
N ARG A 436 -27.65 8.18 14.27
CA ARG A 436 -26.20 7.98 14.25
C ARG A 436 -25.65 8.10 15.68
N ASN A 437 -25.29 6.98 16.31
CA ASN A 437 -25.04 6.95 17.76
C ASN A 437 -23.59 6.68 18.20
N GLU A 438 -22.58 6.55 17.31
CA GLU A 438 -21.27 6.04 17.75
C GLU A 438 -20.02 6.86 17.43
N VAL A 439 -20.00 7.71 16.39
CA VAL A 439 -19.01 8.82 16.32
C VAL A 439 -19.15 9.72 17.56
N VAL A 440 -20.31 9.69 18.20
CA VAL A 440 -20.65 10.40 19.43
C VAL A 440 -19.78 9.99 20.62
N LEU A 441 -19.29 8.74 20.72
CA LEU A 441 -18.60 8.27 21.93
C LEU A 441 -17.15 8.77 22.05
N GLU A 442 -16.35 8.68 20.99
CA GLU A 442 -14.97 9.21 21.03
C GLU A 442 -14.96 10.74 21.06
N VAL A 443 -15.83 11.40 20.27
CA VAL A 443 -16.02 12.86 20.34
C VAL A 443 -16.48 13.28 21.73
N SER A 444 -17.29 12.46 22.43
CA SER A 444 -17.70 12.75 23.80
C SER A 444 -16.54 12.63 24.79
N ASP A 445 -15.66 11.63 24.67
CA ASP A 445 -14.54 11.46 25.59
C ASP A 445 -13.40 12.46 25.33
N THR A 446 -13.12 12.82 24.08
CA THR A 446 -12.17 13.88 23.73
C THR A 446 -12.68 15.25 24.18
N GLN A 447 -13.97 15.53 24.03
CA GLN A 447 -14.56 16.79 24.48
C GLN A 447 -14.55 16.90 26.01
N LYS A 448 -14.85 15.83 26.75
CA LYS A 448 -14.71 15.82 28.22
C LYS A 448 -13.28 16.15 28.64
N LEU A 449 -12.29 15.53 27.99
CA LEU A 449 -10.89 15.80 28.27
C LEU A 449 -10.50 17.25 27.92
N ARG A 450 -11.04 17.79 26.82
CA ARG A 450 -10.86 19.19 26.41
C ARG A 450 -11.42 20.14 27.48
N ASP A 451 -12.62 19.86 27.98
CA ASP A 451 -13.27 20.65 29.04
C ASP A 451 -12.48 20.59 30.36
N GLU A 452 -12.01 19.40 30.76
CA GLU A 452 -11.19 19.19 31.95
C GLU A 452 -9.84 19.92 31.87
N LEU A 453 -9.23 19.95 30.68
CA LEU A 453 -7.91 20.53 30.46
C LEU A 453 -7.92 21.98 29.98
N GLN A 454 -9.09 22.61 29.87
CA GLN A 454 -9.27 23.94 29.28
C GLN A 454 -8.38 25.02 29.91
N GLN A 455 -8.12 24.93 31.22
CA GLN A 455 -7.26 25.90 31.92
C GLN A 455 -5.77 25.80 31.56
N TRP A 456 -5.36 24.69 30.94
CA TRP A 456 -4.00 24.46 30.42
C TRP A 456 -3.94 24.52 28.89
N ALA A 457 -5.01 25.00 28.24
CA ALA A 457 -5.01 25.18 26.79
C ALA A 457 -3.88 26.13 26.34
N PRO A 458 -3.20 25.82 25.21
CA PRO A 458 -2.14 26.67 24.70
C PRO A 458 -2.69 28.04 24.32
N THR A 459 -2.20 29.10 24.97
CA THR A 459 -2.55 30.48 24.59
C THR A 459 -1.73 30.91 23.38
N SER A 460 -2.27 31.78 22.53
CA SER A 460 -1.61 32.30 21.31
C SER A 460 -0.29 33.06 21.58
N GLY A 461 0.10 33.25 22.85
CA GLY A 461 1.35 33.86 23.29
C GLY A 461 2.44 32.89 23.75
N GLY A 462 2.22 31.57 23.73
CA GLY A 462 3.28 30.58 23.99
C GLY A 462 3.84 30.57 25.42
N SER A 463 3.08 31.01 26.44
CA SER A 463 3.53 30.91 27.83
C SER A 463 3.50 29.45 28.31
N SER A 464 4.69 28.86 28.45
CA SER A 464 4.92 27.51 28.98
C SER A 464 4.62 27.36 30.48
N GLU A 465 4.27 28.46 31.16
CA GLU A 465 4.19 28.55 32.63
C GLU A 465 3.07 27.69 33.24
N ASN A 466 1.94 27.56 32.55
CA ASN A 466 0.82 26.75 33.07
C ASN A 466 1.07 25.24 32.90
N MET A 467 1.90 24.84 31.92
CA MET A 467 2.04 23.44 31.50
C MET A 467 2.82 22.59 32.51
N ASN A 468 3.73 23.22 33.26
CA ASN A 468 4.55 22.54 34.27
C ASN A 468 3.78 22.31 35.59
N GLN A 469 2.55 22.84 35.69
CA GLN A 469 1.66 22.66 36.84
C GLN A 469 0.52 21.65 36.56
N LEU A 470 0.62 20.89 35.47
CA LEU A 470 -0.39 19.90 35.11
C LEU A 470 -0.41 18.77 36.16
N PRO A 471 -1.56 18.49 36.80
CA PRO A 471 -1.68 17.40 37.77
C PRO A 471 -1.33 16.05 37.13
N GLU A 472 -0.74 15.14 37.91
CA GLU A 472 -0.31 13.83 37.42
C GLU A 472 -1.46 13.03 36.81
N THR A 473 -2.64 13.05 37.44
CA THR A 473 -3.83 12.36 36.93
C THR A 473 -4.29 12.88 35.57
N ALA A 474 -4.26 14.21 35.39
CA ALA A 474 -4.57 14.88 34.12
C ALA A 474 -3.54 14.54 33.03
N LEU A 475 -2.25 14.51 33.38
CA LEU A 475 -1.19 14.11 32.46
C LEU A 475 -1.34 12.64 32.01
N VAL A 476 -1.64 11.73 32.95
CA VAL A 476 -1.89 10.32 32.64
C VAL A 476 -3.11 10.17 31.73
N ALA A 477 -4.20 10.91 31.98
CA ALA A 477 -5.37 10.91 31.11
C ALA A 477 -5.03 11.41 29.69
N LEU A 478 -4.29 12.51 29.57
CA LEU A 478 -3.83 13.07 28.30
C LEU A 478 -2.94 12.10 27.51
N LEU A 479 -1.99 11.46 28.19
CA LEU A 479 -1.12 10.45 27.58
C LEU A 479 -1.94 9.23 27.13
N ARG A 480 -2.81 8.69 27.98
CA ARG A 480 -3.66 7.53 27.63
C ARG A 480 -4.58 7.85 26.46
N TRP A 481 -5.13 9.05 26.38
CA TRP A 481 -5.92 9.50 25.23
C TRP A 481 -5.12 9.37 23.93
N LYS A 482 -3.91 9.94 23.87
CA LYS A 482 -3.10 9.86 22.65
C LYS A 482 -2.56 8.46 22.39
N LEU A 483 -2.14 7.72 23.41
CA LEU A 483 -1.61 6.36 23.26
C LEU A 483 -2.66 5.37 22.75
N ARG A 484 -3.96 5.66 22.97
CA ARG A 484 -5.10 4.91 22.42
C ARG A 484 -5.45 5.29 20.99
N SER A 485 -4.90 6.37 20.44
CA SER A 485 -5.22 6.80 19.07
C SER A 485 -4.72 5.79 18.04
N ALA A 486 -5.37 5.76 16.87
CA ALA A 486 -4.95 4.91 15.77
C ALA A 486 -3.48 5.18 15.34
N ALA A 487 -3.04 6.45 15.33
CA ALA A 487 -1.66 6.82 15.05
C ALA A 487 -0.65 6.10 15.98
N CYS A 488 -0.87 6.14 17.29
CA CYS A 488 0.05 5.52 18.24
C CYS A 488 -0.02 3.98 18.25
N ARG A 489 -1.21 3.41 18.03
CA ARG A 489 -1.42 1.95 17.98
C ARG A 489 -0.80 1.33 16.73
N ASN A 490 -1.01 1.97 15.58
CA ASN A 490 -0.53 1.47 14.29
C ASN A 490 0.96 1.77 14.11
N GLN A 491 1.38 3.02 14.32
CA GLN A 491 2.75 3.40 13.98
C GLN A 491 3.74 3.20 15.12
N GLY A 492 3.26 3.30 16.36
CA GLY A 492 4.09 3.44 17.54
C GLY A 492 4.23 4.90 17.93
N TYR A 493 5.22 5.23 18.76
CA TYR A 493 5.42 6.58 19.29
C TYR A 493 6.81 6.73 19.89
N VAL A 494 7.23 7.98 20.10
CA VAL A 494 8.37 8.34 20.94
C VAL A 494 7.91 9.25 22.07
N LEU A 495 7.97 8.75 23.31
CA LEU A 495 7.60 9.48 24.51
C LEU A 495 8.83 10.16 25.11
N ASP A 496 8.79 11.49 25.21
CA ASP A 496 9.92 12.32 25.61
C ASP A 496 9.95 12.59 27.12
N GLY A 497 10.88 11.95 27.82
CA GLY A 497 11.16 12.21 29.23
C GLY A 497 10.05 11.81 30.20
N LEU A 498 9.11 10.99 29.75
CA LEU A 498 8.03 10.43 30.55
C LEU A 498 7.97 8.92 30.32
N PRO A 499 7.49 8.14 31.31
CA PRO A 499 7.16 8.54 32.69
C PRO A 499 8.37 9.00 33.53
N ILE A 500 8.13 9.73 34.63
CA ILE A 500 9.17 10.20 35.58
C ILE A 500 9.32 9.30 36.82
N SER A 501 8.34 8.44 37.10
CA SER A 501 8.33 7.56 38.28
C SER A 501 7.71 6.21 37.96
N ALA A 502 8.02 5.20 38.79
CA ALA A 502 7.44 3.86 38.67
C ALA A 502 5.91 3.87 38.79
N SER A 503 5.35 4.66 39.73
CA SER A 503 3.90 4.80 39.90
C SER A 503 3.21 5.39 38.68
N GLN A 504 3.85 6.36 38.01
CA GLN A 504 3.33 6.96 36.79
C GLN A 504 3.40 5.95 35.63
N ALA A 505 4.47 5.16 35.52
CA ALA A 505 4.60 4.10 34.52
C ALA A 505 3.53 3.02 34.70
N GLU A 506 3.29 2.58 35.94
CA GLU A 506 2.21 1.66 36.27
C GLU A 506 0.85 2.25 35.91
N SER A 507 0.60 3.52 36.28
CA SER A 507 -0.63 4.23 35.93
C SER A 507 -0.81 4.44 34.43
N LEU A 508 0.24 4.39 33.61
CA LEU A 508 0.15 4.54 32.16
C LEU A 508 -0.05 3.20 31.45
N PHE A 509 0.79 2.22 31.76
CA PHE A 509 0.95 0.98 30.98
C PHE A 509 0.41 -0.26 31.67
N VAL A 510 0.37 -0.30 33.00
CA VAL A 510 -0.16 -1.46 33.73
C VAL A 510 -1.67 -1.34 33.79
N GLN A 511 -2.34 -2.41 33.41
CA GLN A 511 -3.79 -2.49 33.40
C GLN A 511 -4.26 -3.25 34.62
N GLU A 512 -5.26 -2.71 35.29
CA GLU A 512 -6.06 -3.52 36.22
C GLU A 512 -6.90 -4.49 35.40
N PRO A 513 -7.04 -5.76 35.80
CA PRO A 513 -7.95 -6.69 35.15
C PRO A 513 -9.39 -6.20 35.36
N SER A 514 -9.91 -5.44 34.40
CA SER A 514 -11.32 -5.06 34.38
C SER A 514 -12.16 -6.29 34.11
N SER A 515 -12.99 -6.66 35.08
CA SER A 515 -13.98 -7.74 34.99
C SER A 515 -15.14 -7.45 34.01
N ASN A 516 -14.92 -6.65 32.97
CA ASN A 516 -15.97 -6.17 32.07
C ASN A 516 -15.64 -6.29 30.57
N ASP A 517 -14.53 -6.93 30.21
CA ASP A 517 -14.19 -7.28 28.82
C ASP A 517 -14.47 -8.78 28.50
N GLY A 518 -15.21 -9.45 29.36
CA GLY A 518 -15.47 -10.88 29.26
C GLY A 518 -16.73 -11.27 28.50
N GLU A 519 -16.88 -10.88 27.23
CA GLU A 519 -17.75 -11.60 26.25
C GLU A 519 -17.26 -11.31 24.83
N GLY A 520 -16.15 -11.93 24.42
CA GLY A 520 -15.68 -11.75 23.04
C GLY A 520 -14.37 -12.40 22.63
N GLU A 521 -13.72 -13.24 23.43
CA GLU A 521 -12.50 -13.95 23.01
C GLU A 521 -12.58 -15.41 23.49
N GLY A 522 -12.48 -16.35 22.54
CA GLY A 522 -12.96 -17.73 22.70
C GLY A 522 -11.93 -18.76 23.17
N SER A 523 -12.42 -19.90 23.66
CA SER A 523 -11.77 -21.21 23.60
C SER A 523 -12.69 -22.27 24.19
N GLY A 524 -13.38 -23.03 23.34
CA GLY A 524 -14.16 -24.19 23.76
C GLY A 524 -13.24 -25.40 23.94
N GLU A 525 -12.57 -25.49 25.10
CA GLU A 525 -12.06 -26.78 25.57
C GLU A 525 -13.22 -27.56 26.21
N VAL A 526 -13.52 -28.72 25.62
CA VAL A 526 -14.54 -29.66 26.09
C VAL A 526 -14.02 -30.31 27.37
N SER A 527 -14.71 -30.07 28.49
CA SER A 527 -14.57 -30.90 29.69
C SER A 527 -15.89 -31.60 29.96
N GLU A 528 -15.87 -32.92 29.84
CA GLU A 528 -16.93 -33.83 30.25
C GLU A 528 -17.22 -33.68 31.75
N ASN A 529 -18.49 -33.53 32.11
CA ASN A 529 -19.07 -34.23 33.25
C ASN A 529 -20.59 -34.18 33.18
N GLY A 530 -21.19 -35.36 33.11
CA GLY A 530 -22.64 -35.52 33.15
C GLY A 530 -23.21 -35.32 34.55
N ASN A 531 -24.45 -34.83 34.61
CA ASN A 531 -25.48 -35.44 35.44
C ASN A 531 -26.88 -34.96 35.01
N GLY A 532 -27.83 -35.88 34.96
CA GLY A 532 -29.16 -35.68 34.39
C GLY A 532 -30.21 -35.11 35.35
N ASN A 533 -31.31 -34.64 34.75
CA ASN A 533 -32.73 -34.86 35.10
C ASN A 533 -33.56 -33.95 34.18
N SER A 534 -34.31 -34.50 33.22
CA SER A 534 -35.74 -34.82 33.31
C SER A 534 -36.63 -33.62 33.69
N ASP A 535 -37.39 -33.11 32.71
CA ASP A 535 -38.84 -33.07 32.91
C ASP A 535 -39.58 -33.04 31.57
N GLU A 536 -40.54 -33.95 31.45
CA GLU A 536 -41.52 -34.04 30.37
C GLU A 536 -42.68 -33.09 30.65
N GLY A 537 -43.32 -32.58 29.60
CA GLY A 537 -44.55 -31.80 29.70
C GLY A 537 -45.26 -31.70 28.37
N ALA A 538 -46.00 -32.76 28.03
CA ALA A 538 -46.88 -32.85 26.88
C ALA A 538 -48.20 -32.12 27.11
N ASP A 539 -48.70 -31.43 26.07
CA ASP A 539 -50.12 -31.35 25.67
C ASP A 539 -50.15 -30.58 24.31
N GLY A 540 -50.82 -30.97 23.23
CA GLY A 540 -52.04 -31.77 23.07
C GLY A 540 -53.16 -30.85 22.56
N GLY A 541 -53.33 -30.74 21.23
CA GLY A 541 -54.43 -29.95 20.63
C GLY A 541 -54.44 -29.85 19.10
N GLU A 542 -55.04 -30.85 18.44
CA GLU A 542 -55.65 -30.81 17.09
C GLU A 542 -56.79 -29.77 17.05
N ALA A 543 -57.31 -29.19 15.96
CA ALA A 543 -57.11 -29.13 14.51
C ALA A 543 -58.16 -28.11 14.00
N ALA A 544 -57.90 -27.37 12.91
CA ALA A 544 -58.92 -26.93 11.95
C ALA A 544 -58.24 -26.23 10.75
N GLY A 545 -58.53 -26.72 9.55
CA GLY A 545 -57.93 -26.29 8.30
C GLY A 545 -58.47 -24.96 7.75
N GLY A 546 -57.61 -24.32 6.97
CA GLY A 546 -57.94 -23.27 6.01
C GLY A 546 -56.87 -23.30 4.92
N GLU A 547 -57.26 -23.73 3.73
CA GLU A 547 -56.47 -23.60 2.51
C GLU A 547 -56.36 -22.11 2.16
N GLU A 548 -55.16 -21.53 2.22
CA GLU A 548 -54.84 -20.33 1.46
C GLU A 548 -53.47 -20.48 0.78
N SER A 549 -53.56 -20.50 -0.55
CA SER A 549 -52.62 -20.17 -1.60
C SER A 549 -51.17 -19.85 -1.22
N ALA A 550 -50.28 -20.62 -1.87
CA ALA A 550 -48.86 -20.41 -1.97
C ALA A 550 -48.50 -19.02 -2.53
N GLU A 551 -47.79 -18.22 -1.73
CA GLU A 551 -46.85 -17.19 -2.17
C GLU A 551 -45.85 -16.91 -1.03
N GLY A 552 -45.08 -17.95 -0.69
CA GLY A 552 -43.99 -17.85 0.28
C GLY A 552 -42.70 -17.37 -0.38
N GLY A 553 -42.61 -16.07 -0.65
CA GLY A 553 -41.32 -15.42 -0.86
C GLY A 553 -40.53 -15.47 0.44
N THR A 554 -39.62 -16.44 0.58
CA THR A 554 -38.68 -16.48 1.71
C THR A 554 -37.73 -15.31 1.58
N ALA A 555 -38.11 -14.17 2.16
CA ALA A 555 -37.21 -13.05 2.37
C ALA A 555 -36.05 -13.56 3.23
N THR A 556 -34.84 -13.51 2.66
CA THR A 556 -33.60 -13.82 3.36
C THR A 556 -33.51 -12.92 4.60
N PRO A 557 -33.13 -13.43 5.78
CA PRO A 557 -33.03 -12.61 6.99
C PRO A 557 -32.03 -11.48 6.71
N VAL A 558 -32.50 -10.24 6.82
CA VAL A 558 -31.69 -9.05 6.56
C VAL A 558 -30.58 -9.03 7.58
N VAL A 559 -29.33 -9.18 7.12
CA VAL A 559 -28.15 -8.97 7.96
C VAL A 559 -28.13 -7.50 8.34
N ASP A 560 -28.28 -7.20 9.63
CA ASP A 560 -28.22 -5.83 10.14
C ASP A 560 -26.76 -5.35 10.15
N ILE A 561 -26.37 -4.67 9.07
CA ILE A 561 -25.01 -4.16 8.84
C ILE A 561 -24.67 -3.09 9.87
N GLU A 562 -25.63 -2.24 10.25
CA GLU A 562 -25.42 -1.18 11.23
C GLU A 562 -25.17 -1.78 12.62
N ALA A 563 -25.90 -2.84 12.99
CA ALA A 563 -25.60 -3.57 14.23
C ALA A 563 -24.21 -4.25 14.21
N LEU A 564 -23.74 -4.74 13.05
CA LEU A 564 -22.38 -5.27 12.92
C LEU A 564 -21.33 -4.19 13.07
N LEU A 565 -21.50 -3.06 12.38
CA LEU A 565 -20.60 -1.90 12.49
C LEU A 565 -20.57 -1.37 13.92
N ALA A 566 -21.72 -1.34 14.60
CA ALA A 566 -21.83 -0.86 15.98
C ALA A 566 -21.09 -1.72 17.01
N ARG A 567 -20.85 -2.99 16.68
CA ARG A 567 -20.06 -3.91 17.52
C ARG A 567 -18.56 -3.69 17.38
N LEU A 568 -18.11 -3.05 16.30
CA LEU A 568 -16.68 -2.82 16.06
C LEU A 568 -16.21 -1.69 16.96
N LYS A 569 -15.32 -2.02 17.89
CA LYS A 569 -14.70 -1.04 18.79
C LYS A 569 -13.19 -1.02 18.56
N PRO A 570 -12.57 0.17 18.40
CA PRO A 570 -11.13 0.27 18.40
C PRO A 570 -10.58 -0.31 19.70
N ARG A 571 -9.45 -1.03 19.63
CA ARG A 571 -8.65 -1.40 20.81
C ARG A 571 -8.38 -0.20 21.71
N ARG A 572 -8.90 -0.22 22.94
CA ARG A 572 -8.66 0.80 23.96
C ARG A 572 -7.44 0.51 24.85
N LEU A 573 -6.80 -0.62 24.58
CA LEU A 573 -5.64 -1.11 25.30
C LEU A 573 -4.42 -0.24 25.03
N VAL A 574 -3.82 0.34 26.08
CA VAL A 574 -2.51 0.98 25.95
C VAL A 574 -1.45 -0.10 26.02
N LEU A 575 -0.74 -0.29 24.92
CA LEU A 575 0.35 -1.27 24.84
C LEU A 575 1.62 -0.70 25.48
N ALA A 576 2.28 -1.54 26.28
CA ALA A 576 3.56 -1.25 26.90
C ALA A 576 4.62 -0.89 25.83
N PRO A 577 5.60 -0.02 26.17
CA PRO A 577 6.71 0.26 25.28
C PRO A 577 7.48 -1.04 24.98
N ASN A 578 8.04 -1.13 23.78
CA ASN A 578 8.96 -2.21 23.41
C ASN A 578 10.40 -1.69 23.30
N ARG A 579 10.63 -0.39 23.47
CA ARG A 579 11.94 0.25 23.48
C ARG A 579 12.01 1.27 24.62
N VAL A 580 13.00 1.14 25.50
CA VAL A 580 13.28 2.08 26.59
C VAL A 580 14.75 2.47 26.53
N LEU A 581 15.03 3.76 26.40
CA LEU A 581 16.38 4.32 26.35
C LEU A 581 16.60 5.24 27.56
N VAL A 582 17.74 5.12 28.22
CA VAL A 582 18.11 5.94 29.37
C VAL A 582 19.45 6.62 29.10
N LEU A 583 19.44 7.96 29.08
CA LEU A 583 20.66 8.76 28.91
C LEU A 583 21.24 9.13 30.28
N GLN A 584 22.35 8.49 30.65
CA GLN A 584 23.08 8.77 31.88
C GLN A 584 24.26 9.69 31.59
N ALA A 585 24.35 10.81 32.29
CA ALA A 585 25.43 11.77 32.13
C ALA A 585 25.84 12.36 33.48
N PRO A 586 27.14 12.65 33.72
CA PRO A 586 27.59 13.20 34.99
C PRO A 586 26.94 14.54 35.30
N ARG A 587 26.51 14.74 36.56
CA ARG A 587 25.90 16.01 37.03
C ARG A 587 26.69 17.24 36.62
N ALA A 588 28.02 17.22 36.80
CA ALA A 588 28.89 18.34 36.45
C ALA A 588 28.80 18.75 34.97
N LEU A 589 28.69 17.78 34.04
CA LEU A 589 28.52 18.06 32.61
C LEU A 589 27.18 18.76 32.35
N LEU A 590 26.12 18.27 33.01
CA LEU A 590 24.76 18.78 32.85
C LEU A 590 24.59 20.17 33.49
N GLU A 591 25.27 20.43 34.61
CA GLU A 591 25.34 21.74 35.26
C GLU A 591 26.03 22.75 34.37
N ILE A 592 27.18 22.41 33.76
CA ILE A 592 27.86 23.29 32.79
C ILE A 592 26.92 23.63 31.64
N ARG A 593 26.18 22.63 31.11
CA ARG A 593 25.18 22.85 30.07
C ARG A 593 24.00 23.70 30.55
N ALA A 594 23.59 23.62 31.81
CA ALA A 594 22.52 24.46 32.35
C ALA A 594 22.99 25.91 32.52
N GLN A 595 24.20 26.10 33.06
CA GLN A 595 24.84 27.41 33.28
C GLN A 595 25.18 28.14 31.98
N SER A 596 25.28 27.43 30.85
CA SER A 596 25.50 28.05 29.54
C SER A 596 24.26 28.73 28.96
N LEU A 597 23.09 28.60 29.60
CA LEU A 597 21.85 29.24 29.17
C LEU A 597 21.81 30.71 29.61
N SER A 598 21.11 31.55 28.85
CA SER A 598 20.73 32.87 29.35
C SER A 598 19.73 32.74 30.51
N GLU A 599 19.65 33.75 31.37
CA GLU A 599 18.74 33.76 32.54
C GLU A 599 17.28 33.53 32.11
N ALA A 600 16.82 34.26 31.10
CA ALA A 600 15.47 34.10 30.55
C ALA A 600 15.22 32.69 29.98
N GLU A 601 16.21 32.05 29.36
CA GLU A 601 16.07 30.67 28.87
C GLU A 601 16.09 29.65 30.00
N ALA A 602 16.92 29.87 31.03
CA ALA A 602 17.01 29.01 32.20
C ALA A 602 15.68 29.02 32.99
N GLU A 603 15.06 30.19 33.16
CA GLU A 603 13.72 30.32 33.75
C GLU A 603 12.67 29.61 32.89
N ARG A 604 12.60 29.92 31.59
CA ARG A 604 11.61 29.35 30.66
C ARG A 604 11.69 27.82 30.54
N THR A 605 12.88 27.24 30.71
CA THR A 605 13.11 25.80 30.55
C THR A 605 13.27 25.05 31.88
N GLU A 606 13.06 25.74 33.00
CA GLU A 606 13.27 25.23 34.37
C GLU A 606 14.65 24.60 34.58
N ASN A 607 15.68 25.30 34.11
CA ASN A 607 17.09 24.98 34.31
C ASN A 607 17.81 26.06 35.13
N THR A 608 17.07 26.80 35.97
CA THR A 608 17.68 27.59 37.06
C THR A 608 18.42 26.65 38.02
N GLN A 609 19.38 27.17 38.78
CA GLN A 609 20.25 26.35 39.62
C GLN A 609 19.46 25.40 40.55
N ASP A 610 18.46 25.94 41.26
CA ASP A 610 17.65 25.18 42.21
C ASP A 610 16.69 24.21 41.51
N ALA A 611 16.05 24.64 40.41
CA ALA A 611 15.11 23.80 39.66
C ALA A 611 15.83 22.63 38.97
N PHE A 612 17.00 22.88 38.40
CA PHE A 612 17.86 21.87 37.81
C PHE A 612 18.30 20.85 38.87
N ALA A 613 18.83 21.31 40.01
CA ALA A 613 19.30 20.44 41.08
C ALA A 613 18.17 19.52 41.57
N ARG A 614 16.99 20.08 41.86
CA ARG A 614 15.81 19.31 42.28
C ARG A 614 15.44 18.23 41.28
N ARG A 615 15.33 18.57 39.99
CA ARG A 615 14.93 17.64 38.93
C ARG A 615 15.99 16.57 38.63
N PHE A 616 17.26 16.90 38.81
CA PHE A 616 18.35 15.94 38.71
C PHE A 616 18.26 14.92 39.85
N ASP A 617 18.14 15.40 41.09
CA ASP A 617 18.05 14.54 42.26
C ASP A 617 16.78 13.65 42.23
N GLU A 618 15.66 14.19 41.75
CA GLU A 618 14.42 13.44 41.53
C GLU A 618 14.58 12.35 40.46
N PHE A 619 15.28 12.63 39.36
CA PHE A 619 15.55 11.64 38.32
C PHE A 619 16.42 10.48 38.86
N GLU A 620 17.53 10.80 39.52
CA GLU A 620 18.43 9.80 40.10
C GLU A 620 17.74 8.94 41.16
N ALA A 621 16.84 9.51 41.95
CA ALA A 621 16.09 8.77 42.97
C ALA A 621 15.06 7.79 42.38
N ASN A 622 14.54 8.06 41.17
CA ASN A 622 13.43 7.31 40.58
C ASN A 622 13.84 6.34 39.46
N ILE A 623 14.98 6.55 38.80
CA ILE A 623 15.33 5.84 37.56
C ILE A 623 15.43 4.31 37.75
N GLU A 624 16.09 3.84 38.80
CA GLU A 624 16.25 2.39 39.06
C GLU A 624 14.89 1.69 39.26
N ALA A 625 13.99 2.31 40.05
CA ALA A 625 12.65 1.78 40.26
C ALA A 625 11.82 1.79 38.98
N LEU A 626 12.04 2.79 38.11
CA LEU A 626 11.35 2.93 36.83
C LEU A 626 11.80 1.90 35.80
N GLU A 627 13.11 1.66 35.68
CA GLU A 627 13.68 0.61 34.83
C GLU A 627 13.12 -0.76 35.22
N ALA A 628 13.05 -1.05 36.52
CA ALA A 628 12.48 -2.29 37.04
C ALA A 628 10.98 -2.49 36.70
N VAL A 629 10.22 -1.44 36.39
CA VAL A 629 8.82 -1.59 35.90
C VAL A 629 8.79 -2.12 34.47
N PHE A 630 9.73 -1.70 33.62
CA PHE A 630 9.79 -2.11 32.22
C PHE A 630 10.46 -3.47 32.01
N GLU A 631 11.45 -3.81 32.85
CA GLU A 631 12.12 -5.12 32.82
C GLU A 631 11.23 -6.27 33.33
N LYS A 632 10.16 -5.96 34.05
CA LYS A 632 9.18 -6.98 34.46
C LYS A 632 8.40 -7.49 33.24
N PRO A 633 8.21 -8.82 33.10
CA PRO A 633 7.31 -9.40 32.12
C PRO A 633 5.91 -8.80 32.26
N GLN A 634 5.47 -8.05 31.26
CA GLN A 634 4.08 -7.60 31.21
C GLN A 634 3.24 -8.63 30.46
N HIS A 635 2.09 -8.99 31.02
CA HIS A 635 1.16 -9.91 30.37
C HIS A 635 0.60 -9.21 29.11
N ASN A 636 0.92 -9.76 27.94
CA ASN A 636 0.30 -9.34 26.69
C ASN A 636 -0.92 -10.24 26.41
N PRO A 637 -2.16 -9.73 26.55
CA PRO A 637 -3.36 -10.54 26.33
C PRO A 637 -3.51 -11.01 24.88
N HIS A 638 -2.79 -10.41 23.92
CA HIS A 638 -2.83 -10.76 22.49
C HIS A 638 -1.62 -11.58 22.01
N ALA A 639 -0.81 -12.16 22.90
CA ALA A 639 0.24 -13.07 22.48
C ALA A 639 -0.37 -14.43 22.04
N THR A 640 -0.75 -14.53 20.76
CA THR A 640 -1.20 -15.78 20.13
C THR A 640 -0.04 -16.73 19.79
N GLU A 641 1.19 -16.41 20.21
CA GLU A 641 2.34 -17.30 19.99
C GLU A 641 2.25 -18.55 20.87
N PRO A 642 2.57 -19.75 20.34
CA PRO A 642 2.70 -20.94 21.16
C PRO A 642 3.78 -20.72 22.22
N LYS A 643 3.38 -20.90 23.49
CA LYS A 643 4.15 -20.86 24.75
C LYS A 643 5.54 -21.53 24.66
N THR A 644 6.50 -20.91 23.96
CA THR A 644 7.84 -21.49 23.73
C THR A 644 8.99 -20.51 23.95
N SER A 645 8.71 -19.24 24.23
CA SER A 645 9.69 -18.30 24.79
C SER A 645 9.16 -17.71 26.10
N PRO A 646 10.00 -17.58 27.15
CA PRO A 646 9.66 -16.72 28.28
C PRO A 646 9.48 -15.30 27.72
N VAL A 647 8.36 -14.65 28.04
CA VAL A 647 8.18 -13.23 27.74
C VAL A 647 9.14 -12.48 28.65
N ASP A 648 10.39 -12.31 28.21
CA ASP A 648 11.33 -11.43 28.87
C ASP A 648 10.75 -10.01 28.83
N GLY A 649 10.92 -9.24 29.91
CA GLY A 649 10.51 -7.83 29.91
C GLY A 649 11.32 -7.01 28.90
N VAL A 650 11.11 -5.69 28.92
CA VAL A 650 11.80 -4.81 27.97
C VAL A 650 13.24 -4.62 28.41
N GLU A 651 14.20 -5.00 27.56
CA GLU A 651 15.63 -4.67 27.75
C GLU A 651 15.78 -3.15 27.76
N VAL A 652 16.29 -2.55 28.84
CA VAL A 652 16.56 -1.11 28.90
C VAL A 652 17.93 -0.80 28.29
N LEU A 653 18.00 0.10 27.31
CA LEU A 653 19.27 0.57 26.75
C LEU A 653 19.77 1.79 27.53
N GLU A 654 20.74 1.55 28.41
CA GLU A 654 21.48 2.61 29.10
C GLU A 654 22.68 3.10 28.27
N LEU A 655 22.78 4.43 28.11
CA LEU A 655 23.90 5.08 27.42
C LEU A 655 24.66 5.97 28.39
N SER A 656 25.90 5.59 28.72
CA SER A 656 26.79 6.36 29.58
C SER A 656 27.54 7.44 28.81
N LEU A 657 27.12 8.70 28.96
CA LEU A 657 27.60 9.86 28.23
C LEU A 657 28.50 10.72 29.11
N ARG A 658 29.76 10.29 29.22
CA ARG A 658 30.74 10.87 30.16
C ARG A 658 31.19 12.29 29.81
N ASP A 659 31.18 12.63 28.53
CA ASP A 659 31.59 13.94 28.00
C ASP A 659 30.81 14.31 26.73
N ASP A 660 31.05 15.51 26.19
CA ASP A 660 30.44 15.98 24.94
C ASP A 660 30.86 15.18 23.70
N HIS A 661 32.00 14.48 23.74
CA HIS A 661 32.48 13.67 22.62
C HIS A 661 31.65 12.39 22.49
N ALA A 662 31.22 11.79 23.61
CA ALA A 662 30.37 10.60 23.63
C ALA A 662 29.08 10.78 22.81
N TYR A 663 28.49 11.98 22.78
CA TYR A 663 27.30 12.29 21.98
C TYR A 663 27.55 12.32 20.46
N ARG A 664 28.81 12.51 20.05
CA ARG A 664 29.23 12.61 18.65
C ARG A 664 29.88 11.33 18.14
N ASP A 665 30.30 10.45 19.05
CA ASP A 665 30.87 9.16 18.71
C ASP A 665 29.79 8.23 18.16
N ASP A 666 30.04 7.71 16.96
CA ASP A 666 29.12 6.80 16.29
C ASP A 666 29.04 5.46 17.04
N ALA A 667 30.17 4.97 17.54
CA ALA A 667 30.25 3.67 18.22
C ALA A 667 29.59 3.69 19.60
N ALA A 668 29.71 4.78 20.36
CA ALA A 668 29.15 4.89 21.70
C ALA A 668 27.68 5.37 21.73
N PHE A 669 27.22 6.16 20.75
CA PHE A 669 25.88 6.76 20.78
C PHE A 669 24.98 6.30 19.63
N THR A 670 25.37 6.51 18.38
CA THR A 670 24.45 6.29 17.25
C THR A 670 24.24 4.80 16.93
N ALA A 671 25.32 4.01 16.88
CA ALA A 671 25.27 2.60 16.52
C ALA A 671 24.53 1.73 17.55
N PRO A 672 24.72 1.90 18.88
CA PRO A 672 23.95 1.16 19.88
C PRO A 672 22.45 1.45 19.81
N ILE A 673 22.08 2.73 19.67
CA ILE A 673 20.67 3.14 19.50
C ILE A 673 20.09 2.48 18.26
N GLN A 674 20.78 2.57 17.12
CA GLN A 674 20.28 1.97 15.88
C GLN A 674 20.11 0.45 16.02
N ARG A 675 21.10 -0.24 16.61
CA ARG A 675 21.04 -1.69 16.84
C ARG A 675 19.87 -2.07 17.75
N TYR A 676 19.59 -1.26 18.77
CA TYR A 676 18.48 -1.45 19.70
C TYR A 676 17.12 -1.22 19.03
N MET A 677 16.98 -0.12 18.29
CA MET A 677 15.75 0.16 17.53
C MET A 677 15.46 -0.90 16.45
N GLU A 678 16.51 -1.46 15.83
CA GLU A 678 16.44 -2.43 14.72
C GLU A 678 16.76 -3.89 15.17
N GLN A 679 16.58 -4.19 16.46
CA GLN A 679 16.74 -5.56 17.01
C GLN A 679 15.92 -6.58 16.22
N GLY A 680 16.50 -7.77 16.01
CA GLY A 680 15.94 -8.80 15.11
C GLY A 680 16.47 -8.73 13.67
N GLY A 681 17.44 -7.84 13.40
CA GLY A 681 18.19 -7.80 12.14
C GLY A 681 17.41 -7.24 10.95
N ARG A 682 16.27 -6.58 11.20
CA ARG A 682 15.41 -5.97 10.18
C ARG A 682 14.90 -4.63 10.69
N ALA A 683 14.82 -3.65 9.78
CA ALA A 683 14.20 -2.36 10.10
C ALA A 683 12.73 -2.56 10.53
N PRO A 684 12.18 -1.69 11.39
CA PRO A 684 10.78 -1.73 11.77
C PRO A 684 9.89 -1.75 10.53
N ARG A 685 9.04 -2.77 10.43
CA ARG A 685 8.08 -2.90 9.34
C ARG A 685 6.82 -2.14 9.72
N ASN A 686 6.67 -0.96 9.15
CA ASN A 686 5.51 -0.11 9.38
C ASN A 686 5.06 0.60 8.09
N PHE A 687 5.32 -0.03 6.94
CA PHE A 687 5.13 0.52 5.58
C PHE A 687 5.82 1.84 5.23
N HIS A 688 6.51 2.47 6.18
CA HIS A 688 7.40 3.58 5.88
C HIS A 688 8.67 3.08 5.18
N PRO A 689 9.18 3.83 4.20
CA PRO A 689 10.45 3.51 3.56
C PRO A 689 11.55 3.32 4.60
N THR A 690 12.30 2.23 4.49
CA THR A 690 13.45 2.02 5.38
C THR A 690 14.53 3.06 5.11
N ARG A 691 15.42 3.34 6.07
CA ARG A 691 16.57 4.24 5.85
C ARG A 691 17.44 3.80 4.66
N ALA A 692 17.53 2.49 4.41
CA ALA A 692 18.22 1.94 3.26
C ALA A 692 17.50 2.31 1.95
N GLU A 693 16.18 2.08 1.90
CA GLU A 693 15.33 2.45 0.76
C GLU A 693 15.36 3.96 0.49
N LEU A 694 15.29 4.81 1.52
CA LEU A 694 15.39 6.27 1.36
C LEU A 694 16.74 6.70 0.79
N ARG A 695 17.84 6.07 1.23
CA ARG A 695 19.18 6.33 0.67
C ARG A 695 19.25 5.91 -0.79
N GLU A 696 18.65 4.78 -1.13
CA GLU A 696 18.57 4.29 -2.51
C GLU A 696 17.71 5.20 -3.39
N GLN A 697 16.53 5.60 -2.92
CA GLN A 697 15.66 6.57 -3.60
C GLN A 697 16.34 7.91 -3.81
N ARG A 698 17.05 8.44 -2.81
CA ARG A 698 17.84 9.68 -2.98
C ARG A 698 18.94 9.52 -4.02
N ARG A 699 19.69 8.41 -4.00
CA ARG A 699 20.71 8.12 -5.03
C ARG A 699 20.09 8.00 -6.42
N ALA A 700 18.92 7.38 -6.53
CA ALA A 700 18.18 7.26 -7.78
C ALA A 700 17.68 8.62 -8.28
N ALA A 701 17.12 9.45 -7.40
CA ALA A 701 16.66 10.80 -7.72
C ALA A 701 17.83 11.73 -8.11
N GLU A 702 18.95 11.69 -7.39
CA GLU A 702 20.18 12.43 -7.75
C GLU A 702 20.71 11.99 -9.12
N LYS A 703 20.67 10.68 -9.41
CA LYS A 703 21.06 10.15 -10.73
C LYS A 703 20.09 10.65 -11.82
N GLN A 704 18.78 10.57 -11.60
CA GLN A 704 17.78 11.06 -12.54
C GLN A 704 17.90 12.58 -12.77
N ALA A 705 18.14 13.37 -11.72
CA ALA A 705 18.36 14.81 -11.83
C ALA A 705 19.59 15.13 -12.67
N ARG A 706 20.71 14.43 -12.45
CA ARG A 706 21.93 14.56 -13.28
C ARG A 706 21.68 14.17 -14.73
N GLU A 707 20.97 13.07 -14.98
CA GLU A 707 20.62 12.65 -16.34
C GLU A 707 19.70 13.67 -17.03
N ALA A 708 18.74 14.26 -16.31
CA ALA A 708 17.87 15.30 -16.81
C ALA A 708 18.63 16.59 -17.13
N GLU A 709 19.58 16.99 -16.28
CA GLU A 709 20.45 18.17 -16.49
C GLU A 709 21.34 17.98 -17.73
N ILE A 710 21.97 16.80 -17.88
CA ILE A 710 22.77 16.47 -19.07
C ILE A 710 21.89 16.51 -20.33
N ARG A 711 20.67 15.94 -20.27
CA ARG A 711 19.74 15.94 -21.40
C ARG A 711 19.25 17.36 -21.74
N ALA A 712 19.03 18.21 -20.75
CA ALA A 712 18.67 19.60 -20.95
C ALA A 712 19.83 20.38 -21.61
N ALA A 713 21.05 20.21 -21.12
CA ALA A 713 22.24 20.83 -21.71
C ALA A 713 22.47 20.38 -23.16
N GLN A 714 22.29 19.09 -23.48
CA GLN A 714 22.34 18.58 -24.84
C GLN A 714 21.28 19.23 -25.74
N ARG A 715 20.02 19.33 -25.26
CA ARG A 715 18.95 20.01 -26.02
C ARG A 715 19.27 21.48 -26.27
N THR A 716 19.79 22.20 -25.28
CA THR A 716 20.19 23.61 -25.44
C THR A 716 21.34 23.74 -26.44
N GLN A 717 22.32 22.84 -26.41
CA GLN A 717 23.43 22.83 -27.37
C GLN A 717 22.96 22.51 -28.79
N GLU A 718 22.05 21.53 -28.95
CA GLU A 718 21.46 21.19 -30.25
C GLU A 718 20.61 22.33 -30.80
N GLN A 719 19.81 23.00 -29.97
CA GLN A 719 19.04 24.18 -30.35
C GLN A 719 19.97 25.34 -30.76
N GLY A 720 21.02 25.61 -29.99
CA GLY A 720 22.02 26.63 -30.35
C GLY A 720 22.71 26.33 -31.68
N ALA A 721 23.10 25.07 -31.93
CA ALA A 721 23.70 24.67 -33.20
C ALA A 721 22.71 24.79 -34.39
N GLN A 722 21.43 24.48 -34.17
CA GLN A 722 20.38 24.66 -35.19
C GLN A 722 20.15 26.14 -35.50
N ASP A 723 20.11 27.00 -34.48
CA ASP A 723 19.93 28.44 -34.63
C ASP A 723 21.14 29.07 -35.35
N GLU A 724 22.36 28.70 -34.98
CA GLU A 724 23.58 29.13 -35.66
C GLU A 724 23.60 28.68 -37.13
N ALA A 725 23.24 27.42 -37.42
CA ALA A 725 23.14 26.92 -38.77
C ALA A 725 22.06 27.66 -39.60
N ALA A 726 20.91 27.97 -38.98
CA ALA A 726 19.86 28.76 -39.62
C ALA A 726 20.31 30.20 -39.92
N GLN A 727 21.03 30.84 -39.00
CA GLN A 727 21.62 32.16 -39.20
C GLN A 727 22.66 32.14 -40.33
N GLN A 728 23.57 31.15 -40.35
CA GLN A 728 24.56 31.01 -41.42
C GLN A 728 23.90 30.78 -42.78
N ALA A 729 22.85 29.94 -42.85
CA ALA A 729 22.10 29.72 -44.08
C ALA A 729 21.39 31.00 -44.56
N LYS A 730 20.86 31.82 -43.65
CA LYS A 730 20.26 33.12 -43.99
C LYS A 730 21.32 34.08 -44.53
N LEU A 731 22.46 34.23 -43.85
CA LEU A 731 23.56 35.08 -44.31
C LEU A 731 24.12 34.62 -45.66
N ALA A 732 24.24 33.31 -45.89
CA ALA A 732 24.68 32.76 -47.17
C ALA A 732 23.69 33.07 -48.31
N ARG A 733 22.37 32.97 -48.05
CA ARG A 733 21.33 33.37 -49.02
C ARG A 733 21.38 34.86 -49.34
N GLU A 734 21.57 35.71 -48.34
CA GLU A 734 21.70 37.15 -48.53
C GLU A 734 22.96 37.51 -49.33
N ARG A 735 24.10 36.88 -49.04
CA ARG A 735 25.34 37.05 -49.81
C ARG A 735 25.16 36.62 -51.26
N ALA A 736 24.60 35.45 -51.51
CA ALA A 736 24.37 34.96 -52.88
C ALA A 736 23.44 35.90 -53.67
N ARG A 737 22.42 36.47 -53.01
CA ARG A 737 21.53 37.48 -53.61
C ARG A 737 22.28 38.76 -53.96
N LEU A 738 23.14 39.25 -53.06
CA LEU A 738 23.95 40.44 -53.31
C LEU A 738 24.97 40.22 -54.44
N GLU A 739 25.60 39.04 -54.52
CA GLU A 739 26.51 38.70 -55.61
C GLU A 739 25.79 38.66 -56.98
N LEU A 740 24.57 38.13 -57.01
CA LEU A 740 23.76 38.12 -58.22
C LEU A 740 23.43 39.56 -58.67
N LEU A 741 22.99 40.41 -57.74
CA LEU A 741 22.73 41.83 -58.01
C LEU A 741 23.99 42.57 -58.48
N GLN A 742 25.14 42.33 -57.86
CA GLN A 742 26.41 42.94 -58.27
C GLN A 742 26.83 42.51 -59.68
N ARG A 743 26.59 41.25 -60.06
CA ARG A 743 26.84 40.79 -61.43
C ARG A 743 25.91 41.48 -62.42
N GLU A 744 24.61 41.56 -62.12
CA GLU A 744 23.64 42.27 -62.96
C GLU A 744 24.01 43.77 -63.09
N GLU A 745 24.41 44.43 -62.00
CA GLU A 745 24.89 45.80 -62.01
C GLU A 745 26.17 45.96 -62.85
N ALA A 746 27.13 45.05 -62.73
CA ALA A 746 28.38 45.08 -63.50
C ALA A 746 28.13 44.87 -65.00
N GLU A 747 27.25 43.93 -65.37
CA GLU A 747 26.83 43.72 -66.77
C GLU A 747 26.10 44.96 -67.33
N LEU A 748 25.23 45.59 -66.52
CA LEU A 748 24.58 46.86 -66.89
C LEU A 748 25.57 48.01 -67.05
N LEU A 749 26.57 48.10 -66.17
CA LEU A 749 27.63 49.10 -66.29
C LEU A 749 28.51 48.85 -67.53
N GLU A 750 28.86 47.59 -67.80
CA GLU A 750 29.65 47.22 -68.97
C GLU A 750 28.88 47.53 -70.26
N THR A 751 27.58 47.19 -70.34
CA THR A 751 26.74 47.54 -71.48
C THR A 751 26.60 49.04 -71.68
N ARG A 752 26.49 49.84 -70.61
CA ARG A 752 26.48 51.31 -70.66
C ARG A 752 27.85 51.91 -71.03
N ALA A 753 28.95 51.25 -70.67
CA ALA A 753 30.31 51.70 -70.95
C ALA A 753 30.78 51.33 -72.37
N LYS A 754 30.13 50.38 -73.05
CA LYS A 754 30.47 49.96 -74.42
C LYS A 754 30.57 51.13 -75.42
N PRO A 755 29.58 52.03 -75.55
CA PRO A 755 29.67 53.16 -76.48
C PRO A 755 30.84 54.10 -76.19
N LEU A 756 31.10 54.38 -74.90
CA LEU A 756 32.20 55.23 -74.45
C LEU A 756 33.56 54.58 -74.74
N ARG A 757 33.69 53.27 -74.51
CA ARG A 757 34.92 52.52 -74.80
C ARG A 757 35.17 52.42 -76.30
N THR A 758 34.13 52.20 -77.11
CA THR A 758 34.23 52.22 -78.58
C THR A 758 34.72 53.59 -79.06
N TYR A 759 34.14 54.68 -78.55
CA TYR A 759 34.61 56.04 -78.86
C TYR A 759 36.08 56.28 -78.45
N LEU A 760 36.48 55.86 -77.24
CA LEU A 760 37.87 55.98 -76.79
C LEU A 760 38.84 55.16 -77.65
N MET A 761 38.47 53.94 -78.05
CA MET A 761 39.32 53.05 -78.86
C MET A 761 39.42 53.49 -80.32
N ASP A 762 38.32 53.99 -80.91
CA ASP A 762 38.26 54.35 -82.33
C ASP A 762 38.77 55.78 -82.59
N THR A 763 38.55 56.72 -81.65
CA THR A 763 38.85 58.14 -81.85
C THR A 763 40.05 58.64 -81.05
N VAL A 764 40.14 58.30 -79.74
CA VAL A 764 41.12 58.93 -78.83
C VAL A 764 42.43 58.15 -78.73
N LEU A 765 42.37 56.83 -78.61
CA LEU A 765 43.56 55.99 -78.44
C LEU A 765 44.52 56.02 -79.64
N PRO A 766 44.07 56.00 -80.91
CA PRO A 766 44.97 56.07 -82.06
C PRO A 766 45.79 57.37 -82.06
N ALA A 767 45.14 58.52 -81.82
CA ALA A 767 45.80 59.82 -81.73
C ALA A 767 46.78 59.89 -80.54
N LEU A 768 46.38 59.37 -79.37
CA LEU A 768 47.22 59.37 -78.17
C LEU A 768 48.43 58.44 -78.29
N THR A 769 48.23 57.23 -78.84
CA THR A 769 49.32 56.27 -79.04
C THR A 769 50.33 56.77 -80.07
N GLU A 770 49.87 57.41 -81.15
CA GLU A 770 50.75 58.07 -82.11
C GLU A 770 51.58 59.18 -81.44
N GLY A 771 50.95 60.02 -80.61
CA GLY A 771 51.65 61.08 -79.87
C GLY A 771 52.64 60.54 -78.84
N MET A 772 52.27 59.50 -78.08
CA MET A 772 53.17 58.88 -77.11
C MET A 772 54.37 58.22 -77.81
N LEU A 773 54.15 57.55 -78.94
CA LEU A 773 55.23 56.99 -79.75
C LEU A 773 56.15 58.09 -80.28
N GLU A 774 55.61 59.24 -80.63
CA GLU A 774 56.41 60.39 -81.07
C GLU A 774 57.23 60.99 -79.92
N VAL A 775 56.65 61.18 -78.73
CA VAL A 775 57.36 61.63 -77.53
C VAL A 775 58.52 60.70 -77.17
N VAL A 776 58.30 59.38 -77.22
CA VAL A 776 59.36 58.37 -76.96
C VAL A 776 60.47 58.45 -78.00
N LYS A 777 60.14 58.74 -79.26
CA LYS A 777 61.13 58.93 -80.35
C LYS A 777 61.93 60.22 -80.17
N VAL A 778 61.26 61.33 -79.83
CA VAL A 778 61.85 62.67 -79.81
C VAL A 778 62.59 62.96 -78.49
N GLN A 779 62.20 62.31 -77.40
CA GLN A 779 62.72 62.55 -76.04
C GLN A 779 62.85 64.05 -75.72
N PRO A 780 61.76 64.83 -75.86
CA PRO A 780 61.77 66.27 -75.55
C PRO A 780 62.05 66.49 -74.06
N THR A 781 62.63 67.65 -73.73
CA THR A 781 62.91 68.05 -72.34
C THR A 781 61.67 68.16 -71.47
N ASP A 782 60.51 68.49 -72.07
CA ASP A 782 59.20 68.36 -71.45
C ASP A 782 58.30 67.42 -72.28
N PRO A 783 58.17 66.14 -71.88
CA PRO A 783 57.38 65.16 -72.60
C PRO A 783 55.88 65.38 -72.49
N ILE A 784 55.41 66.10 -71.47
CA ILE A 784 53.98 66.34 -71.26
C ILE A 784 53.51 67.48 -72.18
N ASP A 785 54.25 68.59 -72.18
CA ASP A 785 53.92 69.76 -73.00
C ASP A 785 54.02 69.42 -74.50
N TYR A 786 55.04 68.65 -74.89
CA TYR A 786 55.20 68.16 -76.26
C TYR A 786 54.07 67.23 -76.71
N LEU A 787 53.64 66.30 -75.85
CA LEU A 787 52.50 65.44 -76.15
C LEU A 787 51.21 66.25 -76.30
N ALA A 788 51.02 67.27 -75.46
CA ALA A 788 49.88 68.16 -75.55
C ALA A 788 49.87 68.95 -76.87
N GLU A 789 50.99 69.57 -77.25
CA GLU A 789 51.13 70.27 -78.55
C GLU A 789 50.86 69.34 -79.74
N PHE A 790 51.38 68.11 -79.70
CA PHE A 790 51.14 67.10 -80.72
C PHE A 790 49.65 66.77 -80.83
N LEU A 791 48.99 66.49 -79.70
CA LEU A 791 47.56 66.17 -79.68
C LEU A 791 46.68 67.36 -80.10
N PHE A 792 47.08 68.59 -79.77
CA PHE A 792 46.41 69.81 -80.26
C PHE A 792 46.52 69.95 -81.78
N ARG A 793 47.69 69.66 -82.36
CA ARG A 793 47.91 69.68 -83.82
C ARG A 793 47.13 68.57 -84.52
N LYS A 794 47.21 67.35 -83.99
CA LYS A 794 46.45 66.17 -84.44
C LYS A 794 44.94 66.38 -84.37
N GLY A 795 44.47 67.06 -83.32
CA GLY A 795 43.07 67.45 -83.17
C GLY A 795 42.62 68.49 -84.20
N GLN A 796 43.48 69.46 -84.54
CA GLN A 796 43.22 70.41 -85.63
C GLN A 796 43.17 69.74 -87.00
N GLU A 797 44.05 68.76 -87.26
CA GLU A 797 44.05 67.95 -88.49
C GLU A 797 42.76 67.11 -88.60
N LEU A 798 42.34 66.44 -87.52
CA LEU A 798 41.09 65.67 -87.49
C LEU A 798 39.84 66.57 -87.62
N ASP A 799 39.87 67.79 -87.07
CA ASP A 799 38.82 68.80 -87.25
C ASP A 799 38.77 69.37 -88.68
N GLU A 800 39.89 69.39 -89.39
CA GLU A 800 39.96 69.76 -90.82
C GLU A 800 39.49 68.61 -91.71
N GLU A 801 39.89 67.37 -91.44
CA GLU A 801 39.39 66.15 -92.10
C GLU A 801 37.87 65.97 -91.89
N MET A 802 37.35 66.32 -90.71
CA MET A 802 35.90 66.37 -90.43
C MET A 802 35.16 67.52 -91.10
N LYS A 803 35.85 68.58 -91.56
CA LYS A 803 35.24 69.69 -92.31
C LYS A 803 35.30 69.46 -93.83
N GLU A 804 36.21 68.61 -94.29
CA GLU A 804 36.31 68.18 -95.69
C GLU A 804 35.44 66.94 -96.01
N ALA A 805 35.12 66.12 -95.00
CA ALA A 805 34.16 65.00 -95.05
C ALA A 805 32.72 65.45 -94.76
#